data_AF-A0A812S3A5-F1
#
_entry.id   AF-A0A812S3A5-F1
#
_cell.length_a   1.000
_cell.length_b   1.000
_cell.length_c   1.000
_cell.angle_alpha   90.00
_cell.angle_beta   90.00
_cell.angle_gamma   90.00
#
_symmetry.space_group_name_H-M   'P 1'
#
loop_
_entity.id
_entity.type
_entity.pdbx_description
1 polymer ?
#
loop_
_entity_poly.entity_id
_entity_poly.type
_entity_poly.pdbx_seq_one_letter_code
_entity_poly.pdbx_strand_id
1 'polypeptide(L)'
;MSCPTKEEVEAAVAENEETKKQAYETRMEKLKLLDQQTRVPHLLIELRSLGFVEIQGKNTGGIYDKLSNWLKKNWRATDKVMGLVRKASDEQSCFCCGYYVTYGVDKLQDHQKLCDRAWQLGEPKENGVPSGNNTYKARGDEGENNMGKLTMKLAQFMTNECGWTLQVCDAGNLGYSGEIREQQLKFKAPHPLNLVSPLVMIELRQVGYIEVNGSNSQEIFDKLGSFFASKWQAKQVKADPDYCDLKYRTDTFKKRGGEGENNMGQRTMELVDFMVKECQWTMVTCNGGNFGRKGDKREQQLIFRNDEFVQHGADHIMVELRTVGYIEINGLHDAGDTKEHLINFMVEQWGCKEYTKYFWEGGTEFCDLKYTCPDNFYELNLLTNNLGKRTLELAGFLAQHGWALMLCNGGSVTPDPHHFPNNILREQQVKFTKSPEKAAAPLLLVEFRTQPANDEPPQWHSIIEIVGPDTNGVYAKLHDFITEFMGGQDIGGNLTHCDKLYHFEGFELHSSEVEENGRWGGFMNGESNIGQWTMRLCDYMVDHLGEWDLIVCNSDNLSTSFQHGSGDGKYFNSVTAREMQMVFRHRPGGRAVFMAAGHVEPLGRPPLEPPPYWTEEACVAGTLGQKLVPGSPDELAWMQEILDKTFKNKVTRDRKDGQPLADRYKAVQCIRSEHPGLWDRFAERRRVVSESCKTPGALESFTTPKTTDACPGLAQRCTHVSVGNPANQAYLLHGTNPTSAVAILNSSFTVNLAGKSAGTMFGPGVYLAESSTKADEYARDDVGGEYDGLYAVLVCRALLGRSYVTEQAGDFSDRVLSGEFEHVLGDREKAVGTFREFIFFHEASIYPEYAVFYRREKDGQILPPPPRMEAPAMERMEGVE
;
A
#
# COMPACT_ATOMS: atom_id res chain seq x y z
N MET A 1 -25.46 -42.50 29.64
CA MET A 1 -24.64 -42.48 28.42
C MET A 1 -23.27 -43.02 28.82
N SER A 2 -22.70 -43.98 28.09
CA SER A 2 -21.32 -44.44 28.29
C SER A 2 -20.35 -43.34 27.87
N CYS A 3 -19.25 -43.18 28.60
CA CYS A 3 -18.20 -42.23 28.24
C CYS A 3 -17.34 -42.80 27.10
N PRO A 4 -16.80 -41.93 26.22
CA PRO A 4 -16.10 -42.36 25.02
C PRO A 4 -14.75 -43.04 25.34
N THR A 5 -14.37 -44.05 24.56
CA THR A 5 -13.04 -44.70 24.65
C THR A 5 -11.94 -43.83 24.01
N LYS A 6 -10.67 -44.17 24.25
CA LYS A 6 -9.54 -43.49 23.58
C LYS A 6 -9.66 -43.59 22.06
N GLU A 7 -10.00 -44.77 21.55
CA GLU A 7 -10.17 -45.00 20.11
C GLU A 7 -11.33 -44.17 19.54
N GLU A 8 -12.43 -43.99 20.28
CA GLU A 8 -13.55 -43.14 19.87
C GLU A 8 -13.15 -41.65 19.82
N VAL A 9 -12.35 -41.18 20.79
CA VAL A 9 -11.80 -39.81 20.79
C VAL A 9 -10.78 -39.61 19.65
N GLU A 10 -9.87 -40.56 19.43
CA GLU A 10 -8.91 -40.54 18.34
C GLU A 10 -9.60 -40.54 16.97
N ALA A 11 -10.63 -41.36 16.79
CA ALA A 11 -11.44 -41.39 15.58
C ALA A 11 -12.14 -40.05 15.33
N ALA A 12 -12.73 -39.45 16.37
CA ALA A 12 -13.38 -38.14 16.27
C ALA A 12 -12.39 -37.01 15.93
N VAL A 13 -11.17 -37.05 16.50
CA VAL A 13 -10.10 -36.09 16.14
C VAL A 13 -9.67 -36.28 14.68
N ALA A 14 -9.48 -37.52 14.24
CA ALA A 14 -9.12 -37.82 12.86
C ALA A 14 -10.20 -37.41 11.85
N GLU A 15 -11.48 -37.66 12.15
CA GLU A 15 -12.61 -37.24 11.33
C GLU A 15 -12.71 -35.71 11.23
N ASN A 16 -12.47 -35.00 12.34
CA ASN A 16 -12.44 -33.54 12.35
C ASN A 16 -11.29 -32.99 11.49
N GLU A 17 -10.10 -33.58 11.57
CA GLU A 17 -8.96 -33.18 10.74
C GLU A 17 -9.20 -33.47 9.24
N GLU A 18 -9.82 -34.60 8.90
CA GLU A 18 -10.18 -34.90 7.51
C GLU A 18 -11.23 -33.91 6.97
N THR A 19 -12.22 -33.53 7.79
CA THR A 19 -13.21 -32.51 7.43
C THR A 19 -12.55 -31.16 7.16
N LYS A 20 -11.63 -30.72 8.02
CA LYS A 20 -10.86 -29.48 7.82
C LYS A 20 -10.01 -29.53 6.56
N LYS A 21 -9.41 -30.69 6.27
CA LYS A 21 -8.60 -30.88 5.07
C LYS A 21 -9.43 -30.74 3.79
N GLN A 22 -10.62 -31.33 3.74
CA GLN A 22 -11.54 -31.18 2.60
C GLN A 22 -12.01 -29.73 2.41
N ALA A 23 -12.32 -29.04 3.52
CA ALA A 23 -12.67 -27.62 3.50
C ALA A 23 -11.49 -26.76 2.99
N TYR A 24 -10.27 -27.06 3.43
CA TYR A 24 -9.05 -26.41 2.96
C TYR A 24 -8.82 -26.62 1.47
N GLU A 25 -8.92 -27.85 0.96
CA GLU A 25 -8.74 -28.14 -0.47
C GLU A 25 -9.75 -27.36 -1.33
N THR A 26 -11.02 -27.34 -0.91
CA THR A 26 -12.08 -26.56 -1.56
C THR A 26 -11.76 -25.06 -1.54
N ARG A 27 -11.35 -24.52 -0.39
CA ARG A 27 -10.95 -23.12 -0.23
C ARG A 27 -9.78 -22.76 -1.15
N MET A 28 -8.73 -23.59 -1.18
CA MET A 28 -7.55 -23.32 -1.99
C MET A 28 -7.86 -23.34 -3.48
N GLU A 29 -8.80 -24.17 -3.93
CA GLU A 29 -9.25 -24.18 -5.32
C GLU A 29 -9.97 -22.87 -5.70
N LYS A 30 -10.84 -22.37 -4.81
CA LYS A 30 -11.52 -21.07 -4.96
C LYS A 30 -10.55 -19.89 -4.96
N LEU A 31 -9.60 -19.88 -4.02
CA LEU A 31 -8.56 -18.85 -3.96
C LEU A 31 -7.68 -18.86 -5.20
N LYS A 32 -7.32 -20.04 -5.71
CA LYS A 32 -6.55 -20.16 -6.95
C LYS A 32 -7.31 -19.60 -8.16
N LEU A 33 -8.63 -19.83 -8.23
CA LEU A 33 -9.46 -19.25 -9.28
C LEU A 33 -9.50 -17.72 -9.21
N LEU A 34 -9.71 -17.16 -8.01
CA LEU A 34 -9.62 -15.71 -7.79
C LEU A 34 -8.24 -15.17 -8.18
N ASP A 35 -7.19 -15.87 -7.77
CA ASP A 35 -5.82 -15.47 -8.03
C ASP A 35 -5.49 -15.43 -9.54
N GLN A 36 -6.14 -16.27 -10.34
CA GLN A 36 -6.04 -16.25 -11.81
C GLN A 36 -6.85 -15.12 -12.47
N GLN A 37 -7.89 -14.63 -11.81
CA GLN A 37 -8.78 -13.59 -12.34
C GLN A 37 -8.28 -12.17 -12.08
N THR A 38 -7.42 -11.97 -11.07
CA THR A 38 -6.94 -10.65 -10.66
C THR A 38 -5.44 -10.47 -10.94
N ARG A 39 -5.03 -9.25 -11.29
CA ARG A 39 -3.71 -8.87 -11.83
C ARG A 39 -2.94 -7.85 -10.97
N VAL A 40 -3.62 -6.98 -10.23
CA VAL A 40 -3.05 -5.99 -9.30
C VAL A 40 -3.22 -6.52 -7.88
N PRO A 41 -2.19 -7.19 -7.35
CA PRO A 41 -2.24 -7.77 -6.02
C PRO A 41 -2.13 -6.71 -4.93
N HIS A 42 -2.85 -6.94 -3.85
CA HIS A 42 -2.57 -6.37 -2.54
C HIS A 42 -1.82 -7.39 -1.70
N LEU A 43 -1.04 -6.88 -0.76
CA LEU A 43 -0.31 -7.68 0.19
C LEU A 43 -0.53 -7.11 1.59
N LEU A 44 -0.84 -7.97 2.55
CA LEU A 44 -0.89 -7.63 3.96
C LEU A 44 0.25 -8.36 4.65
N ILE A 45 1.04 -7.63 5.42
CA ILE A 45 2.06 -8.21 6.31
C ILE A 45 1.69 -7.87 7.74
N GLU A 46 1.58 -8.88 8.60
CA GLU A 46 1.24 -8.73 10.01
C GLU A 46 2.47 -9.09 10.86
N LEU A 47 2.88 -8.16 11.71
CA LEU A 47 3.92 -8.33 12.72
C LEU A 47 3.24 -8.54 14.07
N ARG A 48 3.46 -9.69 14.71
CA ARG A 48 2.95 -9.97 16.06
C ARG A 48 4.11 -10.07 17.03
N SER A 49 4.10 -9.25 18.08
CA SER A 49 5.21 -9.17 19.04
C SER A 49 5.48 -10.49 19.79
N LEU A 50 4.52 -11.42 19.77
CA LEU A 50 4.67 -12.80 20.21
C LEU A 50 5.72 -13.60 19.41
N GLY A 51 6.23 -13.07 18.30
CA GLY A 51 7.30 -13.67 17.51
C GLY A 51 6.86 -14.20 16.16
N PHE A 52 5.81 -13.64 15.57
CA PHE A 52 5.30 -14.06 14.27
C PHE A 52 5.38 -12.94 13.24
N VAL A 53 5.66 -13.32 12.00
CA VAL A 53 5.53 -12.49 10.81
C VAL A 53 4.68 -13.26 9.82
N GLU A 54 3.50 -12.74 9.50
CA GLU A 54 2.50 -13.39 8.67
C GLU A 54 2.28 -12.56 7.41
N ILE A 55 2.04 -13.23 6.28
CA ILE A 55 1.78 -12.58 5.00
C ILE A 55 0.52 -13.17 4.37
N GLN A 56 -0.30 -12.26 3.85
CA GLN A 56 -1.54 -12.54 3.16
C GLN A 56 -1.51 -11.85 1.80
N GLY A 57 -1.94 -12.55 0.76
CA GLY A 57 -1.92 -12.08 -0.63
C GLY A 57 -1.16 -13.04 -1.53
N LYS A 58 -0.88 -12.64 -2.76
CA LYS A 58 -0.23 -13.50 -3.77
C LYS A 58 1.28 -13.35 -3.77
N ASN A 59 2.00 -14.42 -4.14
CA ASN A 59 3.44 -14.36 -4.41
C ASN A 59 3.76 -13.63 -5.73
N THR A 60 3.65 -12.31 -5.71
CA THR A 60 3.90 -11.49 -6.89
C THR A 60 5.35 -11.02 -6.94
N GLY A 61 6.00 -11.20 -8.10
CA GLY A 61 7.39 -10.77 -8.29
C GLY A 61 8.40 -11.44 -7.35
N GLY A 62 8.10 -12.67 -6.90
CA GLY A 62 8.93 -13.46 -5.99
C GLY A 62 9.02 -12.87 -4.58
N ILE A 63 8.00 -12.12 -4.14
CA ILE A 63 8.03 -11.40 -2.86
C ILE A 63 8.22 -12.33 -1.65
N TYR A 64 7.74 -13.57 -1.71
CA TYR A 64 7.91 -14.52 -0.60
C TYR A 64 9.38 -14.85 -0.35
N ASP A 65 10.15 -15.08 -1.42
CA ASP A 65 11.57 -15.41 -1.32
C ASP A 65 12.38 -14.18 -0.89
N LYS A 66 12.03 -13.00 -1.42
CA LYS A 66 12.64 -11.72 -1.02
C LYS A 66 12.45 -11.47 0.47
N LEU A 67 11.22 -11.58 0.97
CA LEU A 67 10.91 -11.45 2.40
C LEU A 67 11.58 -12.54 3.23
N SER A 68 11.54 -13.80 2.81
CA SER A 68 12.18 -14.90 3.54
C SER A 68 13.67 -14.64 3.73
N ASN A 69 14.37 -14.26 2.67
CA ASN A 69 15.80 -13.95 2.72
C ASN A 69 16.07 -12.75 3.63
N TRP A 70 15.27 -11.69 3.53
CA TRP A 70 15.42 -10.50 4.36
C TRP A 70 15.15 -10.79 5.83
N LEU A 71 14.07 -11.50 6.16
CA LEU A 71 13.70 -11.86 7.53
C LEU A 71 14.71 -12.80 8.18
N LYS A 72 15.20 -13.82 7.44
CA LYS A 72 16.26 -14.72 7.89
C LYS A 72 17.56 -13.97 8.18
N LYS A 73 17.95 -13.07 7.29
CA LYS A 73 19.18 -12.27 7.42
C LYS A 73 19.11 -11.27 8.57
N ASN A 74 18.02 -10.51 8.66
CA ASN A 74 17.93 -9.37 9.55
C ASN A 74 17.34 -9.72 10.92
N TRP A 75 16.36 -10.62 10.97
CA TRP A 75 15.59 -10.94 12.18
C TRP A 75 15.78 -12.38 12.65
N ARG A 76 16.62 -13.18 11.96
CA ARG A 76 16.87 -14.60 12.25
C ARG A 76 15.58 -15.42 12.27
N ALA A 77 14.62 -15.03 11.45
CA ALA A 77 13.35 -15.73 11.33
C ALA A 77 13.53 -17.12 10.72
N THR A 78 12.70 -18.08 11.13
CA THR A 78 12.58 -19.39 10.49
C THR A 78 11.19 -19.56 9.90
N ASP A 79 11.06 -20.39 8.86
CA ASP A 79 9.74 -20.71 8.31
C ASP A 79 8.89 -21.36 9.41
N LYS A 80 7.64 -20.91 9.56
CA LYS A 80 6.75 -21.45 10.58
C LYS A 80 6.23 -22.81 10.15
N VAL A 81 6.92 -23.86 10.57
CA VAL A 81 6.58 -25.26 10.25
C VAL A 81 5.99 -26.03 11.43
N MET A 82 6.07 -25.47 12.63
CA MET A 82 5.53 -26.03 13.87
C MET A 82 4.43 -25.13 14.42
N GLY A 83 3.45 -25.72 15.08
CA GLY A 83 2.36 -24.98 15.73
C GLY A 83 1.52 -25.89 16.62
N LEU A 84 0.52 -25.31 17.30
CA LEU A 84 -0.39 -26.06 18.14
C LEU A 84 -1.30 -26.93 17.27
N VAL A 85 -1.21 -28.25 17.48
CA VAL A 85 -2.04 -29.25 16.82
C VAL A 85 -2.88 -29.97 17.87
N ARG A 86 -4.15 -30.19 17.55
CA ARG A 86 -5.12 -30.89 18.39
C ARG A 86 -4.79 -32.39 18.41
N LYS A 87 -4.70 -32.99 19.60
CA LYS A 87 -4.34 -34.41 19.81
C LYS A 87 -5.23 -35.06 20.86
N ALA A 88 -5.49 -36.36 20.75
CA ALA A 88 -6.06 -37.10 21.88
C ALA A 88 -5.08 -37.06 23.06
N SER A 89 -5.57 -36.72 24.25
CA SER A 89 -4.76 -36.69 25.47
C SER A 89 -4.41 -38.11 25.89
N ASP A 90 -3.19 -38.30 26.38
CA ASP A 90 -2.77 -39.54 27.04
C ASP A 90 -3.12 -39.55 28.54
N GLU A 91 -3.52 -38.40 29.10
CA GLU A 91 -3.86 -38.24 30.51
C GLU A 91 -5.34 -38.51 30.79
N GLN A 92 -5.59 -39.27 31.85
CA GLN A 92 -6.92 -39.65 32.34
C GLN A 92 -7.32 -38.67 33.46
N SER A 93 -8.38 -37.86 33.29
CA SER A 93 -8.67 -36.77 34.25
C SER A 93 -10.09 -36.73 34.87
N CYS A 94 -10.92 -37.77 34.74
CA CYS A 94 -11.97 -38.03 35.78
C CYS A 94 -11.56 -39.21 36.66
N PHE A 95 -11.82 -39.09 37.97
CA PHE A 95 -11.86 -40.18 38.96
C PHE A 95 -12.93 -41.27 38.64
N CYS A 96 -13.55 -41.21 37.46
CA CYS A 96 -14.71 -42.00 37.06
C CYS A 96 -14.78 -42.43 35.58
N CYS A 97 -14.13 -41.77 34.58
CA CYS A 97 -14.61 -41.91 33.18
C CYS A 97 -13.77 -41.54 31.90
N GLY A 98 -12.44 -41.42 31.85
CA GLY A 98 -11.69 -41.50 30.55
C GLY A 98 -11.10 -40.21 29.91
N TYR A 99 -10.58 -40.34 28.67
CA TYR A 99 -9.66 -39.43 27.93
C TYR A 99 -10.31 -38.15 27.34
N TYR A 100 -9.54 -37.07 27.16
CA TYR A 100 -9.98 -35.80 26.52
C TYR A 100 -9.09 -35.39 25.34
N VAL A 101 -9.37 -34.24 24.70
CA VAL A 101 -8.56 -33.68 23.60
C VAL A 101 -7.66 -32.56 24.13
N THR A 102 -6.35 -32.66 23.86
CA THR A 102 -5.32 -31.68 24.24
C THR A 102 -4.71 -30.99 23.02
N TYR A 103 -3.86 -29.99 23.24
CA TYR A 103 -3.02 -29.37 22.21
C TYR A 103 -1.56 -29.67 22.49
N GLY A 104 -0.77 -29.86 21.44
CA GLY A 104 0.67 -29.97 21.54
C GLY A 104 1.34 -29.39 20.31
N VAL A 105 2.56 -28.87 20.48
CA VAL A 105 3.33 -28.38 19.34
C VAL A 105 3.78 -29.56 18.48
N ASP A 106 3.41 -29.52 17.21
CA ASP A 106 3.81 -30.50 16.20
C ASP A 106 3.98 -29.82 14.84
N LYS A 107 4.47 -30.58 13.85
CA LYS A 107 4.60 -30.13 12.48
C LYS A 107 3.22 -29.85 11.89
N LEU A 108 3.03 -28.64 11.39
CA LEU A 108 1.79 -28.23 10.73
C LEU A 108 1.65 -28.92 9.38
N GLN A 109 0.49 -29.53 9.16
CA GLN A 109 0.01 -29.92 7.84
C GLN A 109 -0.46 -28.69 7.06
N ASP A 110 -0.64 -28.81 5.75
CA ASP A 110 -0.98 -27.65 4.91
C ASP A 110 -2.34 -27.04 5.27
N HIS A 111 -3.35 -27.86 5.59
CA HIS A 111 -4.66 -27.37 6.03
C HIS A 111 -4.66 -26.70 7.40
N GLN A 112 -3.58 -26.85 8.16
CA GLN A 112 -3.37 -26.20 9.45
C GLN A 112 -2.59 -24.88 9.32
N LYS A 113 -2.19 -24.47 8.11
CA LYS A 113 -1.54 -23.18 7.87
C LYS A 113 -2.60 -22.19 7.40
N LEU A 114 -2.91 -21.19 8.22
CA LEU A 114 -3.98 -20.23 7.94
C LEU A 114 -3.55 -19.09 7.03
N CYS A 115 -2.28 -18.68 7.10
CA CYS A 115 -1.73 -17.58 6.31
C CYS A 115 -1.10 -18.11 5.00
N ASP A 116 -1.06 -17.28 3.96
CA ASP A 116 -0.42 -17.68 2.69
C ASP A 116 1.07 -18.02 2.88
N ARG A 117 1.74 -17.30 3.79
CA ARG A 117 3.06 -17.66 4.30
C ARG A 117 3.23 -17.08 5.71
N ALA A 118 4.06 -17.74 6.53
CA ALA A 118 4.35 -17.30 7.89
C ALA A 118 5.77 -17.67 8.31
N TRP A 119 6.35 -16.84 9.17
CA TRP A 119 7.64 -17.03 9.82
C TRP A 119 7.51 -16.84 11.33
N GLN A 120 8.41 -17.48 12.06
CA GLN A 120 8.53 -17.34 13.50
C GLN A 120 9.93 -16.84 13.90
N LEU A 121 10.00 -16.13 15.02
CA LEU A 121 11.21 -15.56 15.59
C LEU A 121 11.59 -16.32 16.85
N GLY A 122 12.34 -17.41 16.68
CA GLY A 122 12.77 -18.30 17.77
C GLY A 122 12.10 -19.67 17.74
N GLU A 123 12.38 -20.48 18.76
CA GLU A 123 11.90 -21.87 18.86
C GLU A 123 10.53 -21.93 19.53
N PRO A 124 9.58 -22.73 19.04
CA PRO A 124 8.22 -22.78 19.58
C PRO A 124 8.23 -23.41 20.99
N LYS A 125 7.55 -22.78 21.96
CA LYS A 125 7.29 -23.36 23.29
C LYS A 125 6.11 -24.33 23.24
N GLU A 126 5.84 -25.02 24.34
CA GLU A 126 4.69 -25.92 24.48
C GLU A 126 3.34 -25.24 24.21
N ASN A 127 3.20 -23.94 24.52
CA ASN A 127 2.01 -23.15 24.23
C ASN A 127 1.98 -22.56 22.80
N GLY A 128 2.90 -22.98 21.92
CA GLY A 128 3.00 -22.51 20.53
C GLY A 128 3.65 -21.14 20.34
N VAL A 129 3.91 -20.38 21.41
CA VAL A 129 4.53 -19.05 21.31
C VAL A 129 6.06 -19.20 21.20
N PRO A 130 6.73 -18.54 20.24
CA PRO A 130 8.17 -18.54 20.11
C PRO A 130 8.91 -18.08 21.38
N SER A 131 9.94 -18.83 21.77
CA SER A 131 10.91 -18.51 22.82
C SER A 131 12.14 -17.82 22.25
N GLY A 132 12.81 -17.00 23.07
CA GLY A 132 14.08 -16.38 22.67
C GLY A 132 13.96 -15.36 21.53
N ASN A 133 12.75 -14.86 21.27
CA ASN A 133 12.53 -13.76 20.34
C ASN A 133 13.22 -12.47 20.84
N ASN A 134 14.46 -12.26 20.43
CA ASN A 134 15.24 -11.07 20.77
C ASN A 134 15.00 -9.89 19.80
N THR A 135 14.08 -10.06 18.84
CA THR A 135 13.77 -9.06 17.82
C THR A 135 12.68 -8.12 18.33
N TYR A 136 11.52 -8.64 18.73
CA TYR A 136 10.47 -7.85 19.36
C TYR A 136 10.84 -7.55 20.81
N LYS A 137 10.81 -6.27 21.19
CA LYS A 137 11.21 -5.80 22.50
C LYS A 137 10.11 -4.90 23.06
N ALA A 138 9.75 -5.14 24.31
CA ALA A 138 8.87 -4.29 25.10
C ALA A 138 9.41 -4.19 26.53
N ARG A 139 9.22 -3.04 27.18
CA ARG A 139 9.63 -2.83 28.58
C ARG A 139 8.77 -1.80 29.31
N GLY A 140 8.75 -1.94 30.63
CA GLY A 140 8.08 -1.03 31.54
C GLY A 140 6.56 -1.03 31.42
N ASP A 141 5.90 -0.38 32.38
CA ASP A 141 4.43 -0.34 32.47
C ASP A 141 3.83 0.80 31.62
N GLU A 142 4.69 1.55 30.95
CA GLU A 142 4.33 2.62 30.02
C GLU A 142 4.23 2.13 28.58
N GLY A 143 4.44 0.83 28.30
CA GLY A 143 4.24 0.22 26.98
C GLY A 143 5.29 0.56 25.93
N GLU A 144 6.50 0.96 26.36
CA GLU A 144 7.64 1.23 25.47
C GLU A 144 8.02 -0.05 24.73
N ASN A 145 8.08 0.02 23.41
CA ASN A 145 8.34 -1.12 22.55
C ASN A 145 9.05 -0.68 21.25
N ASN A 146 9.53 -1.63 20.46
CA ASN A 146 10.26 -1.35 19.22
C ASN A 146 9.47 -1.62 17.93
N MET A 147 8.13 -1.74 18.02
CA MET A 147 7.31 -2.14 16.88
C MET A 147 7.36 -1.09 15.76
N GLY A 148 7.26 0.20 16.08
CA GLY A 148 7.36 1.24 15.05
C GLY A 148 8.69 1.25 14.30
N LYS A 149 9.80 0.99 15.01
CA LYS A 149 11.14 0.86 14.39
C LYS A 149 11.23 -0.34 13.44
N LEU A 150 10.75 -1.50 13.86
CA LEU A 150 10.75 -2.71 13.03
C LEU A 150 9.83 -2.56 11.83
N THR A 151 8.67 -1.92 12.02
CA THR A 151 7.71 -1.56 10.97
C THR A 151 8.38 -0.69 9.91
N MET A 152 9.09 0.36 10.28
CA MET A 152 9.81 1.22 9.33
C MET A 152 10.93 0.50 8.58
N LYS A 153 11.69 -0.38 9.25
CA LYS A 153 12.72 -1.19 8.59
C LYS A 153 12.12 -2.10 7.51
N LEU A 154 11.04 -2.79 7.83
CA LEU A 154 10.37 -3.67 6.87
C LEU A 154 9.69 -2.88 5.75
N ALA A 155 9.01 -1.78 6.08
CA ALA A 155 8.35 -0.93 5.09
C ALA A 155 9.37 -0.37 4.09
N GLN A 156 10.54 0.11 4.56
CA GLN A 156 11.60 0.60 3.69
C GLN A 156 12.15 -0.48 2.76
N PHE A 157 12.32 -1.72 3.24
CA PHE A 157 12.69 -2.84 2.38
C PHE A 157 11.63 -3.09 1.30
N MET A 158 10.36 -3.14 1.70
CA MET A 158 9.24 -3.37 0.79
C MET A 158 9.12 -2.28 -0.28
N THR A 159 9.29 -1.00 0.10
CA THR A 159 9.19 0.13 -0.83
C THR A 159 10.44 0.28 -1.70
N ASN A 160 11.62 0.34 -1.09
CA ASN A 160 12.84 0.78 -1.77
C ASN A 160 13.55 -0.39 -2.49
N GLU A 161 13.40 -1.62 -2.02
CA GLU A 161 14.06 -2.78 -2.63
C GLU A 161 13.09 -3.66 -3.44
N CYS A 162 11.83 -3.75 -3.00
CA CYS A 162 10.81 -4.58 -3.63
C CYS A 162 9.80 -3.81 -4.50
N GLY A 163 9.78 -2.47 -4.43
CA GLY A 163 8.94 -1.59 -5.27
C GLY A 163 7.47 -1.52 -4.88
N TRP A 164 7.07 -2.16 -3.77
CA TRP A 164 5.70 -2.14 -3.26
C TRP A 164 5.36 -0.78 -2.65
N THR A 165 4.10 -0.36 -2.74
CA THR A 165 3.66 0.91 -2.12
C THR A 165 3.10 0.63 -0.75
N LEU A 166 3.64 1.23 0.31
CA LEU A 166 2.93 1.24 1.60
C LEU A 166 1.67 2.10 1.44
N GLN A 167 0.50 1.49 1.63
CA GLN A 167 -0.79 2.13 1.45
C GLN A 167 -1.43 2.50 2.78
N VAL A 168 -1.45 1.56 3.72
CA VAL A 168 -2.01 1.75 5.06
C VAL A 168 -1.14 0.97 6.05
N CYS A 169 -0.99 1.52 7.24
CA CYS A 169 -0.41 0.84 8.38
C CYS A 169 -1.33 1.02 9.58
N ASP A 170 -1.57 -0.07 10.29
CA ASP A 170 -2.45 -0.11 11.45
C ASP A 170 -1.76 -0.86 12.60
N ALA A 171 -2.15 -0.57 13.83
CA ALA A 171 -1.60 -1.17 15.04
C ALA A 171 -2.70 -1.52 16.03
N GLY A 172 -2.51 -2.68 16.67
CA GLY A 172 -3.35 -3.17 17.75
C GLY A 172 -2.52 -3.44 19.01
N ASN A 173 -3.20 -3.36 20.15
CA ASN A 173 -2.67 -3.78 21.45
C ASN A 173 -3.56 -4.85 22.05
N LEU A 174 -2.96 -5.96 22.46
CA LEU A 174 -3.65 -7.02 23.20
C LEU A 174 -3.13 -7.16 24.63
N GLY A 175 -1.98 -6.53 24.95
CA GLY A 175 -1.35 -6.67 26.25
C GLY A 175 -1.82 -5.61 27.26
N TYR A 176 -1.81 -5.97 28.54
CA TYR A 176 -2.23 -5.08 29.61
C TYR A 176 -1.43 -3.76 29.71
N SER A 177 -0.12 -3.83 29.54
CA SER A 177 0.82 -2.70 29.62
C SER A 177 1.20 -2.13 28.25
N GLY A 178 0.77 -2.72 27.14
CA GLY A 178 1.30 -2.40 25.82
C GLY A 178 2.48 -3.28 25.40
N GLU A 179 2.58 -4.48 25.96
CA GLU A 179 3.65 -5.46 25.75
C GLU A 179 3.35 -6.44 24.61
N ILE A 180 2.07 -6.67 24.31
CA ILE A 180 1.63 -7.51 23.19
C ILE A 180 1.05 -6.62 22.10
N ARG A 181 1.84 -6.47 21.04
CA ARG A 181 1.59 -5.54 19.93
C ARG A 181 1.39 -6.30 18.65
N GLU A 182 0.49 -5.78 17.83
CA GLU A 182 0.32 -6.22 16.46
C GLU A 182 0.46 -5.00 15.55
N GLN A 183 1.15 -5.17 14.42
CA GLN A 183 1.24 -4.16 13.37
C GLN A 183 0.87 -4.78 12.05
N GLN A 184 -0.02 -4.12 11.31
CA GLN A 184 -0.46 -4.55 10.00
C GLN A 184 0.00 -3.54 8.96
N LEU A 185 0.72 -4.02 7.95
CA LEU A 185 1.22 -3.21 6.85
C LEU A 185 0.57 -3.68 5.57
N LYS A 186 -0.24 -2.81 4.96
CA LYS A 186 -0.84 -3.07 3.66
C LYS A 186 -0.03 -2.44 2.55
N PHE A 187 0.30 -3.25 1.56
CA PHE A 187 0.99 -2.84 0.37
C PHE A 187 0.13 -3.02 -0.89
N LYS A 188 0.22 -2.04 -1.78
CA LYS A 188 -0.30 -2.13 -3.14
C LYS A 188 0.79 -2.64 -4.08
N ALA A 189 0.36 -3.34 -5.13
CA ALA A 189 1.20 -3.91 -6.18
C ALA A 189 2.39 -3.00 -6.54
N PRO A 190 3.57 -3.59 -6.79
CA PRO A 190 4.76 -2.81 -7.09
C PRO A 190 4.54 -1.84 -8.23
N HIS A 191 4.94 -0.59 -8.03
CA HIS A 191 4.95 0.41 -9.08
C HIS A 191 6.32 1.09 -9.09
N PRO A 192 6.99 1.19 -10.23
CA PRO A 192 8.37 1.70 -10.25
C PRO A 192 8.52 3.13 -9.72
N LEU A 193 7.48 3.97 -9.82
CA LEU A 193 7.47 5.30 -9.18
C LEU A 193 7.64 5.26 -7.65
N ASN A 194 7.45 4.11 -6.99
CA ASN A 194 7.63 3.96 -5.55
C ASN A 194 9.02 3.49 -5.12
N LEU A 195 9.94 3.24 -6.07
CA LEU A 195 11.28 2.71 -5.76
C LEU A 195 12.16 3.69 -4.95
N VAL A 196 11.73 4.94 -4.74
CA VAL A 196 12.35 5.89 -3.82
C VAL A 196 11.26 6.65 -3.09
N SER A 197 10.88 6.17 -1.92
CA SER A 197 9.88 6.84 -1.10
C SER A 197 10.27 6.78 0.37
N PRO A 198 11.15 7.70 0.83
CA PRO A 198 11.55 7.75 2.22
C PRO A 198 10.33 7.83 3.14
N LEU A 199 10.31 6.96 4.15
CA LEU A 199 9.24 6.88 5.15
C LEU A 199 9.76 7.34 6.50
N VAL A 200 8.93 8.08 7.22
CA VAL A 200 9.11 8.39 8.64
C VAL A 200 7.83 8.06 9.39
N MET A 201 7.96 7.35 10.50
CA MET A 201 6.89 7.14 11.47
C MET A 201 7.14 8.02 12.69
N ILE A 202 6.09 8.67 13.17
CA ILE A 202 6.07 9.49 14.37
C ILE A 202 4.99 8.92 15.29
N GLU A 203 5.40 8.52 16.49
CA GLU A 203 4.53 7.91 17.48
C GLU A 203 4.36 8.90 18.64
N LEU A 204 3.13 9.39 18.84
CA LEU A 204 2.76 10.23 19.97
C LEU A 204 2.20 9.32 21.06
N ARG A 205 2.85 9.27 22.22
CA ARG A 205 2.44 8.41 23.33
C ARG A 205 1.97 9.29 24.47
N GLN A 206 0.69 9.17 24.86
CA GLN A 206 0.05 10.04 25.86
C GLN A 206 0.75 10.03 27.23
N VAL A 207 1.56 9.01 27.51
CA VAL A 207 2.47 8.93 28.66
C VAL A 207 3.62 9.97 28.65
N GLY A 208 3.68 10.85 27.65
CA GLY A 208 4.58 12.01 27.61
C GLY A 208 5.81 11.82 26.72
N TYR A 209 5.76 10.88 25.77
CA TYR A 209 6.86 10.59 24.86
C TYR A 209 6.47 10.72 23.40
N ILE A 210 7.45 11.15 22.59
CA ILE A 210 7.38 11.15 21.13
C ILE A 210 8.54 10.29 20.64
N GLU A 211 8.26 9.34 19.77
CA GLU A 211 9.24 8.43 19.19
C GLU A 211 9.22 8.61 17.66
N VAL A 212 10.40 8.73 17.06
CA VAL A 212 10.54 8.91 15.60
C VAL A 212 11.40 7.78 15.06
N ASN A 213 10.94 7.19 13.96
CA ASN A 213 11.56 6.06 13.28
C ASN A 213 11.58 6.27 11.78
N GLY A 214 12.65 5.86 11.08
CA GLY A 214 12.69 5.85 9.61
C GLY A 214 13.89 6.58 9.01
N SER A 215 13.72 7.14 7.80
CA SER A 215 14.81 7.77 7.05
C SER A 215 14.88 9.27 7.31
N ASN A 216 16.07 9.79 7.63
CA ASN A 216 16.33 11.23 7.67
C ASN A 216 16.52 11.81 6.26
N SER A 217 15.44 11.89 5.48
CA SER A 217 15.42 12.56 4.18
C SER A 217 15.08 14.05 4.35
N GLN A 218 15.68 14.93 3.55
CA GLN A 218 15.44 16.39 3.59
C GLN A 218 15.54 17.00 5.00
N GLU A 219 16.47 16.50 5.82
CA GLU A 219 16.72 16.96 7.20
C GLU A 219 15.47 16.89 8.10
N ILE A 220 14.54 15.98 7.82
CA ILE A 220 13.25 15.89 8.51
C ILE A 220 13.40 15.67 10.02
N PHE A 221 14.47 15.01 10.47
CA PHE A 221 14.74 14.80 11.89
C PHE A 221 15.00 16.12 12.64
N ASP A 222 15.77 17.04 12.04
CA ASP A 222 16.08 18.34 12.64
C ASP A 222 14.87 19.28 12.61
N LYS A 223 14.09 19.22 11.52
CA LYS A 223 12.81 19.92 11.38
C LYS A 223 11.81 19.49 12.46
N LEU A 224 11.62 18.18 12.65
CA LEU A 224 10.77 17.63 13.69
C LEU A 224 11.25 18.03 15.10
N GLY A 225 12.56 17.91 15.37
CA GLY A 225 13.13 18.31 16.65
C GLY A 225 12.86 19.79 16.97
N SER A 226 13.01 20.67 15.97
CA SER A 226 12.73 22.11 16.09
C SER A 226 11.25 22.40 16.32
N PHE A 227 10.36 21.70 15.60
CA PHE A 227 8.91 21.79 15.80
C PHE A 227 8.51 21.33 17.21
N PHE A 228 8.95 20.15 17.65
CA PHE A 228 8.61 19.62 18.97
C PHE A 228 9.12 20.52 20.11
N ALA A 229 10.33 21.06 19.98
CA ALA A 229 10.90 21.97 20.98
C ALA A 229 10.12 23.30 21.05
N SER A 230 9.78 23.89 19.90
CA SER A 230 9.12 25.20 19.85
C SER A 230 7.62 25.14 20.17
N LYS A 231 6.89 24.18 19.60
CA LYS A 231 5.43 24.07 19.74
C LYS A 231 5.02 23.31 20.99
N TRP A 232 5.73 22.24 21.33
CA TRP A 232 5.33 21.34 22.42
C TRP A 232 6.31 21.33 23.58
N GLN A 233 7.28 22.25 23.60
CA GLN A 233 8.31 22.36 24.64
C GLN A 233 9.02 21.03 24.92
N ALA A 234 9.07 20.16 23.91
CA ALA A 234 9.63 18.83 24.05
C ALA A 234 11.14 18.90 24.17
N LYS A 235 11.71 18.04 25.00
CA LYS A 235 13.16 17.90 25.14
C LYS A 235 13.57 16.57 24.56
N GLN A 236 14.57 16.58 23.67
CA GLN A 236 15.16 15.35 23.20
C GLN A 236 15.80 14.62 24.39
N VAL A 237 15.53 13.32 24.50
CA VAL A 237 16.13 12.44 25.49
C VAL A 237 16.95 11.38 24.76
N LYS A 238 17.84 10.70 25.49
CA LYS A 238 18.64 9.64 24.88
C LYS A 238 17.72 8.52 24.38
N ALA A 239 17.67 8.33 23.07
CA ALA A 239 16.99 7.20 22.46
C ALA A 239 17.77 5.90 22.72
N ASP A 240 17.05 4.83 22.99
CA ASP A 240 17.60 3.48 22.93
C ASP A 240 17.53 3.02 21.46
N PRO A 241 18.68 2.75 20.80
CA PRO A 241 18.70 2.39 19.40
C PRO A 241 17.99 1.07 19.09
N ASP A 242 17.68 0.25 20.09
CA ASP A 242 16.87 -0.95 19.90
C ASP A 242 15.35 -0.66 19.82
N TYR A 243 14.90 0.51 20.27
CA TYR A 243 13.50 0.88 20.41
C TYR A 243 13.06 1.95 19.41
N CYS A 244 13.85 3.01 19.25
CA CYS A 244 13.54 4.08 18.31
C CYS A 244 14.81 4.74 17.73
N ASP A 245 14.65 5.59 16.72
CA ASP A 245 15.77 6.39 16.18
C ASP A 245 15.93 7.70 16.95
N LEU A 246 14.83 8.41 17.23
CA LEU A 246 14.81 9.59 18.12
C LEU A 246 13.72 9.47 19.17
N LYS A 247 13.97 10.08 20.33
CA LYS A 247 13.02 10.11 21.45
C LYS A 247 12.98 11.49 22.08
N TYR A 248 11.77 11.97 22.36
CA TYR A 248 11.52 13.24 23.03
C TYR A 248 10.56 13.04 24.19
N ARG A 249 10.70 13.87 25.22
CA ARG A 249 9.79 13.95 26.35
C ARG A 249 9.06 15.28 26.34
N THR A 250 7.75 15.26 26.59
CA THR A 250 6.89 16.45 26.65
C THR A 250 5.79 16.28 27.68
N ASP A 251 5.35 17.39 28.28
CA ASP A 251 4.17 17.43 29.13
C ASP A 251 2.92 17.91 28.38
N THR A 252 3.00 18.09 27.05
CA THR A 252 1.90 18.65 26.23
C THR A 252 0.72 17.69 26.07
N PHE A 253 0.92 16.38 26.19
CA PHE A 253 -0.16 15.41 26.13
C PHE A 253 -0.94 15.41 27.45
N LYS A 254 -2.24 15.67 27.36
CA LYS A 254 -3.14 15.86 28.50
C LYS A 254 -4.33 14.92 28.37
N LYS A 255 -4.83 14.45 29.52
CA LYS A 255 -6.03 13.63 29.63
C LYS A 255 -6.87 14.02 30.83
N ARG A 256 -8.15 13.69 30.81
CA ARG A 256 -9.10 13.91 31.91
C ARG A 256 -10.08 12.75 32.02
N GLY A 257 -10.49 12.45 33.26
CA GLY A 257 -11.46 11.40 33.54
C GLY A 257 -10.95 9.98 33.25
N GLY A 258 -11.86 9.01 33.35
CA GLY A 258 -11.60 7.59 33.08
C GLY A 258 -12.13 7.09 31.73
N GLU A 259 -12.87 7.94 31.01
CA GLU A 259 -13.50 7.63 29.73
C GLU A 259 -12.56 7.90 28.53
N GLY A 260 -11.27 8.14 28.75
CA GLY A 260 -10.30 8.34 27.68
C GLY A 260 -10.32 9.72 27.01
N GLU A 261 -10.96 10.74 27.57
CA GLU A 261 -10.91 12.13 27.05
C GLU A 261 -9.49 12.71 27.11
N ASN A 262 -9.02 13.29 26.00
CA ASN A 262 -7.64 13.75 25.85
C ASN A 262 -7.43 14.71 24.65
N ASN A 263 -6.27 15.37 24.58
CA ASN A 263 -5.93 16.30 23.48
C ASN A 263 -5.11 15.68 22.34
N MET A 264 -5.02 14.34 22.26
CA MET A 264 -4.19 13.69 21.24
C MET A 264 -4.69 14.04 19.84
N GLY A 265 -6.00 14.17 19.63
CA GLY A 265 -6.55 14.59 18.35
C GLY A 265 -6.05 15.95 17.88
N GLN A 266 -6.06 16.96 18.76
CA GLN A 266 -5.48 18.28 18.44
C GLN A 266 -3.99 18.20 18.13
N ARG A 267 -3.22 17.44 18.92
CA ARG A 267 -1.77 17.30 18.69
C ARG A 267 -1.45 16.54 17.40
N THR A 268 -2.26 15.55 17.07
CA THR A 268 -2.20 14.88 15.77
C THR A 268 -2.38 15.89 14.65
N MET A 269 -3.43 16.72 14.68
CA MET A 269 -3.68 17.69 13.61
C MET A 269 -2.57 18.75 13.49
N GLU A 270 -2.04 19.27 14.60
CA GLU A 270 -0.89 20.19 14.58
C GLU A 270 0.35 19.57 13.91
N LEU A 271 0.62 18.29 14.16
CA LEU A 271 1.72 17.58 13.53
C LEU A 271 1.46 17.31 12.06
N VAL A 272 0.23 16.95 11.69
CA VAL A 272 -0.18 16.75 10.30
C VAL A 272 0.03 18.03 9.50
N ASP A 273 -0.38 19.17 10.04
CA ASP A 273 -0.17 20.47 9.37
C ASP A 273 1.31 20.76 9.16
N PHE A 274 2.14 20.57 10.19
CA PHE A 274 3.57 20.77 10.08
C PHE A 274 4.18 19.86 8.98
N MET A 275 3.83 18.57 9.00
CA MET A 275 4.38 17.61 8.05
C MET A 275 3.90 17.86 6.62
N VAL A 276 2.61 18.14 6.43
CA VAL A 276 2.02 18.28 5.09
C VAL A 276 2.23 19.67 4.50
N LYS A 277 2.12 20.73 5.30
CA LYS A 277 2.15 22.12 4.82
C LYS A 277 3.52 22.78 4.92
N GLU A 278 4.29 22.48 5.96
CA GLU A 278 5.64 23.06 6.11
C GLU A 278 6.72 22.14 5.54
N CYS A 279 6.62 20.83 5.78
CA CYS A 279 7.61 19.87 5.30
C CYS A 279 7.30 19.31 3.91
N GLN A 280 6.05 19.39 3.45
CA GLN A 280 5.59 18.84 2.16
C GLN A 280 5.74 17.31 2.08
N TRP A 281 5.41 16.61 3.16
CA TRP A 281 5.36 15.15 3.21
C TRP A 281 3.92 14.65 3.16
N THR A 282 3.69 13.58 2.39
CA THR A 282 2.40 12.94 2.25
C THR A 282 2.05 12.15 3.51
N MET A 283 0.86 12.35 4.08
CA MET A 283 0.37 11.46 5.13
C MET A 283 -0.12 10.14 4.52
N VAL A 284 0.47 9.02 4.96
CA VAL A 284 0.06 7.66 4.55
C VAL A 284 -0.90 7.06 5.56
N THR A 285 -0.56 7.14 6.84
CA THR A 285 -1.36 6.58 7.93
C THR A 285 -1.45 7.57 9.07
N CYS A 286 -2.57 7.55 9.77
CA CYS A 286 -2.79 8.18 11.06
C CYS A 286 -3.67 7.22 11.86
N ASN A 287 -3.04 6.33 12.61
CA ASN A 287 -3.72 5.34 13.43
C ASN A 287 -3.71 5.76 14.90
N GLY A 288 -4.88 5.67 15.54
CA GLY A 288 -5.04 5.82 16.97
C GLY A 288 -5.15 4.45 17.63
N GLY A 289 -4.41 4.24 18.72
CA GLY A 289 -4.44 3.02 19.51
C GLY A 289 -4.65 3.31 20.99
N ASN A 290 -5.22 2.33 21.69
CA ASN A 290 -5.43 2.36 23.13
C ASN A 290 -4.64 1.23 23.79
N PHE A 291 -4.00 1.53 24.93
CA PHE A 291 -3.27 0.57 25.75
C PHE A 291 -3.42 0.87 27.24
N GLY A 292 -2.81 0.04 28.09
CA GLY A 292 -2.98 0.10 29.53
C GLY A 292 -4.18 -0.73 29.99
N ARG A 293 -4.25 -1.00 31.31
CA ARG A 293 -5.27 -1.87 31.95
C ARG A 293 -6.70 -1.70 31.42
N LYS A 294 -7.11 -0.47 31.16
CA LYS A 294 -8.47 -0.10 30.76
C LYS A 294 -8.57 0.29 29.28
N GLY A 295 -7.44 0.32 28.56
CA GLY A 295 -7.31 1.07 27.31
C GLY A 295 -7.26 2.60 27.52
N ASP A 296 -7.00 3.08 28.72
CA ASP A 296 -7.08 4.51 29.08
C ASP A 296 -5.82 5.32 28.74
N LYS A 297 -4.81 4.69 28.15
CA LYS A 297 -3.62 5.34 27.62
C LYS A 297 -3.71 5.36 26.10
N ARG A 298 -3.71 6.55 25.51
CA ARG A 298 -3.76 6.70 24.05
C ARG A 298 -2.37 6.77 23.42
N GLU A 299 -2.30 6.31 22.19
CA GLU A 299 -1.17 6.55 21.30
C GLU A 299 -1.66 6.87 19.88
N GLN A 300 -0.82 7.56 19.12
CA GLN A 300 -1.06 7.94 17.73
C GLN A 300 0.17 7.57 16.92
N GLN A 301 0.02 6.71 15.92
CA GLN A 301 1.07 6.38 14.96
C GLN A 301 0.76 7.08 13.65
N LEU A 302 1.64 7.98 13.24
CA LEU A 302 1.55 8.68 11.97
C LEU A 302 2.70 8.24 11.08
N ILE A 303 2.41 7.90 9.83
CA ILE A 303 3.44 7.61 8.83
C ILE A 303 3.33 8.64 7.73
N PHE A 304 4.47 9.26 7.44
CA PHE A 304 4.63 10.19 6.35
C PHE A 304 5.60 9.65 5.33
N ARG A 305 5.31 9.95 4.07
CA ARG A 305 6.07 9.52 2.91
C ARG A 305 6.56 10.75 2.16
N ASN A 306 7.85 10.79 1.92
CA ASN A 306 8.44 11.79 1.04
C ASN A 306 8.29 11.31 -0.39
N ASP A 307 7.22 11.76 -1.03
CA ASP A 307 7.03 11.60 -2.46
C ASP A 307 6.59 12.93 -3.08
N GLU A 308 6.86 13.06 -4.37
CA GLU A 308 6.47 14.22 -5.18
C GLU A 308 5.01 14.11 -5.67
N PHE A 309 4.29 13.04 -5.28
CA PHE A 309 3.11 12.56 -6.00
C PHE A 309 1.79 12.88 -5.29
N VAL A 310 1.75 13.13 -3.97
CA VAL A 310 0.48 13.22 -3.24
C VAL A 310 0.43 14.36 -2.20
N GLN A 311 -0.69 15.12 -2.20
CA GLN A 311 -1.18 15.97 -1.09
C GLN A 311 -0.21 16.96 -0.42
N HIS A 312 0.57 17.70 -1.22
CA HIS A 312 1.37 18.81 -0.71
C HIS A 312 0.48 19.98 -0.27
N GLY A 313 0.58 20.39 1.00
CA GLY A 313 -0.15 21.54 1.54
C GLY A 313 -1.67 21.36 1.68
N ALA A 314 -2.20 20.13 1.64
CA ALA A 314 -3.63 19.90 1.77
C ALA A 314 -4.15 20.20 3.19
N ASP A 315 -5.38 20.70 3.26
CA ASP A 315 -6.12 20.94 4.50
C ASP A 315 -6.74 19.64 5.03
N HIS A 316 -6.74 19.47 6.36
CA HIS A 316 -7.22 18.25 7.01
C HIS A 316 -8.14 18.53 8.20
N ILE A 317 -9.12 17.66 8.40
CA ILE A 317 -9.94 17.62 9.61
C ILE A 317 -10.06 16.19 10.14
N MET A 318 -10.21 16.07 11.45
CA MET A 318 -10.47 14.80 12.12
C MET A 318 -11.71 14.88 12.98
N VAL A 319 -12.58 13.88 12.85
CA VAL A 319 -13.78 13.71 13.67
C VAL A 319 -13.67 12.37 14.40
N GLU A 320 -13.78 12.39 15.73
CA GLU A 320 -13.79 11.19 16.57
C GLU A 320 -15.22 10.87 16.97
N LEU A 321 -15.72 9.73 16.51
CA LEU A 321 -17.01 9.17 16.90
C LEU A 321 -16.80 8.26 18.11
N ARG A 322 -17.37 8.61 19.27
CA ARG A 322 -17.14 7.89 20.53
C ARG A 322 -18.44 7.38 21.10
N THR A 323 -18.56 6.05 21.20
CA THR A 323 -19.81 5.37 21.61
C THR A 323 -20.18 5.59 23.08
N VAL A 324 -19.29 6.20 23.86
CA VAL A 324 -19.61 6.78 25.17
C VAL A 324 -20.65 7.93 25.08
N GLY A 325 -20.98 8.40 23.87
CA GLY A 325 -22.03 9.38 23.62
C GLY A 325 -21.52 10.75 23.14
N TYR A 326 -20.28 10.83 22.66
CA TYR A 326 -19.67 12.09 22.23
C TYR A 326 -19.15 12.04 20.79
N ILE A 327 -19.07 13.23 20.20
CA ILE A 327 -18.33 13.49 18.95
C ILE A 327 -17.34 14.61 19.25
N GLU A 328 -16.08 14.43 18.85
CA GLU A 328 -14.99 15.39 19.05
C GLU A 328 -14.41 15.77 17.68
N ILE A 329 -14.27 17.07 17.42
CA ILE A 329 -13.79 17.60 16.12
C ILE A 329 -12.47 18.33 16.33
N ASN A 330 -11.48 18.06 15.48
CA ASN A 330 -10.14 18.60 15.54
C ASN A 330 -9.68 19.07 14.14
N GLY A 331 -8.79 20.08 14.10
CA GLY A 331 -8.24 20.66 12.87
C GLY A 331 -9.18 21.68 12.23
N LEU A 332 -10.09 22.29 12.99
CA LEU A 332 -11.18 23.09 12.40
C LEU A 332 -10.71 24.42 11.79
N HIS A 333 -9.49 24.88 12.09
CA HIS A 333 -8.89 26.05 11.45
C HIS A 333 -8.72 25.89 9.94
N ASP A 334 -8.60 24.65 9.46
CA ASP A 334 -8.52 24.28 8.04
C ASP A 334 -9.88 24.22 7.34
N ALA A 335 -10.97 24.24 8.11
CA ALA A 335 -12.33 24.07 7.61
C ALA A 335 -13.21 25.28 7.91
N GLY A 336 -12.66 26.49 7.82
CA GLY A 336 -13.38 27.73 8.10
C GLY A 336 -14.65 27.90 7.25
N ASP A 337 -14.62 27.50 5.97
CA ASP A 337 -15.75 27.53 5.04
C ASP A 337 -16.85 26.49 5.36
N THR A 338 -16.45 25.39 5.99
CA THR A 338 -17.29 24.21 6.25
C THR A 338 -17.79 24.17 7.69
N LYS A 339 -17.16 24.92 8.60
CA LYS A 339 -17.43 24.91 10.04
C LYS A 339 -18.91 25.08 10.37
N GLU A 340 -19.54 26.14 9.88
CA GLU A 340 -20.97 26.41 10.17
C GLU A 340 -21.88 25.31 9.63
N HIS A 341 -21.60 24.81 8.42
CA HIS A 341 -22.34 23.70 7.82
C HIS A 341 -22.19 22.42 8.64
N LEU A 342 -20.99 22.11 9.12
CA LEU A 342 -20.72 20.94 9.96
C LEU A 342 -21.45 21.04 11.30
N ILE A 343 -21.48 22.23 11.92
CA ILE A 343 -22.25 22.47 13.15
C ILE A 343 -23.74 22.21 12.89
N ASN A 344 -24.30 22.77 11.81
CA ASN A 344 -25.71 22.56 11.46
C ASN A 344 -26.01 21.09 11.17
N PHE A 345 -25.12 20.36 10.51
CA PHE A 345 -25.26 18.92 10.30
C PHE A 345 -25.34 18.16 11.64
N MET A 346 -24.42 18.43 12.57
CA MET A 346 -24.41 17.80 13.89
C MET A 346 -25.72 18.06 14.66
N VAL A 347 -26.20 19.30 14.65
CA VAL A 347 -27.38 19.70 15.45
C VAL A 347 -28.70 19.33 14.77
N GLU A 348 -28.87 19.65 13.49
CA GLU A 348 -30.15 19.52 12.79
C GLU A 348 -30.37 18.12 12.19
N GLN A 349 -29.32 17.49 11.65
CA GLN A 349 -29.44 16.16 11.02
C GLN A 349 -29.20 15.04 12.02
N TRP A 350 -28.17 15.17 12.86
CA TRP A 350 -27.83 14.16 13.87
C TRP A 350 -28.46 14.41 15.25
N GLY A 351 -29.13 15.56 15.46
CA GLY A 351 -29.81 15.85 16.72
C GLY A 351 -28.85 16.03 17.91
N CYS A 352 -27.56 16.24 17.65
CA CYS A 352 -26.57 16.42 18.68
C CYS A 352 -26.74 17.76 19.40
N LYS A 353 -26.25 17.84 20.63
CA LYS A 353 -26.23 19.07 21.43
C LYS A 353 -24.80 19.48 21.71
N GLU A 354 -24.54 20.78 21.70
CA GLU A 354 -23.24 21.29 22.12
C GLU A 354 -22.94 20.80 23.54
N TYR A 355 -21.73 20.28 23.74
CA TYR A 355 -21.35 19.68 25.01
C TYR A 355 -21.32 20.74 26.12
N THR A 356 -22.04 20.48 27.20
CA THR A 356 -22.01 21.32 28.40
C THR A 356 -21.06 20.73 29.42
N LYS A 357 -20.00 21.48 29.77
CA LYS A 357 -19.02 21.09 30.79
C LYS A 357 -19.70 20.86 32.14
N TYR A 358 -19.30 19.81 32.85
CA TYR A 358 -19.71 19.62 34.25
C TYR A 358 -19.04 20.65 35.17
N PHE A 359 -19.62 20.91 36.35
CA PHE A 359 -19.10 21.96 37.25
C PHE A 359 -17.67 21.70 37.79
N TRP A 360 -17.22 20.44 37.78
CA TRP A 360 -15.88 20.04 38.21
C TRP A 360 -14.84 20.09 37.07
N GLU A 361 -15.27 20.38 35.84
CA GLU A 361 -14.39 20.43 34.69
C GLU A 361 -13.66 21.78 34.59
N GLY A 362 -12.33 21.70 34.47
CA GLY A 362 -11.50 22.88 34.23
C GLY A 362 -11.71 23.50 32.83
N GLY A 363 -11.10 24.67 32.60
CA GLY A 363 -11.23 25.40 31.35
C GLY A 363 -10.54 24.78 30.14
N THR A 364 -9.59 23.86 30.33
CA THR A 364 -8.80 23.23 29.25
C THR A 364 -9.69 22.52 28.24
N GLU A 365 -9.49 22.84 26.96
CA GLU A 365 -10.15 22.19 25.84
C GLU A 365 -9.27 21.05 25.29
N PHE A 366 -9.93 19.97 24.88
CA PHE A 366 -9.28 18.73 24.40
C PHE A 366 -9.55 18.47 22.91
N CYS A 367 -10.45 19.24 22.31
CA CYS A 367 -10.81 19.26 20.90
C CYS A 367 -11.36 20.66 20.55
N ASP A 368 -11.52 20.95 19.27
CA ASP A 368 -11.98 22.27 18.80
C ASP A 368 -13.49 22.45 18.97
N LEU A 369 -14.25 21.36 18.80
CA LEU A 369 -15.67 21.29 19.11
C LEU A 369 -16.01 19.92 19.71
N LYS A 370 -16.95 19.91 20.66
CA LYS A 370 -17.45 18.69 21.30
C LYS A 370 -18.97 18.68 21.33
N TYR A 371 -19.57 17.55 20.97
CA TYR A 371 -21.01 17.36 20.93
C TYR A 371 -21.43 16.12 21.71
N THR A 372 -22.60 16.20 22.36
CA THR A 372 -23.30 15.06 22.95
C THR A 372 -24.31 14.51 21.94
N CYS A 373 -24.24 13.20 21.70
CA CYS A 373 -25.14 12.50 20.80
C CYS A 373 -26.52 12.26 21.47
N PRO A 374 -27.61 12.15 20.69
CA PRO A 374 -28.89 11.72 21.25
C PRO A 374 -28.87 10.26 21.71
N ASP A 375 -29.84 9.88 22.53
CA ASP A 375 -30.01 8.49 22.98
C ASP A 375 -30.17 7.54 21.78
N ASN A 376 -29.55 6.36 21.86
CA ASN A 376 -29.52 5.34 20.80
C ASN A 376 -28.91 5.79 19.46
N PHE A 377 -28.16 6.91 19.44
CA PHE A 377 -27.45 7.35 18.23
C PHE A 377 -26.47 6.27 17.72
N TYR A 378 -25.72 5.70 18.66
CA TYR A 378 -24.87 4.55 18.46
C TYR A 378 -25.65 3.29 18.79
N GLU A 379 -25.67 2.34 17.86
CA GLU A 379 -26.18 1.00 18.07
C GLU A 379 -25.01 0.10 18.43
N LEU A 380 -25.13 -0.62 19.55
CA LEU A 380 -24.15 -1.60 20.02
C LEU A 380 -24.89 -2.89 20.36
N ASN A 381 -24.51 -4.00 19.72
CA ASN A 381 -24.99 -5.32 20.05
C ASN A 381 -23.82 -6.29 20.08
N LEU A 382 -23.35 -6.61 21.28
CA LEU A 382 -22.09 -7.30 21.50
C LEU A 382 -20.95 -6.53 20.79
N LEU A 383 -20.29 -7.12 19.80
CA LEU A 383 -19.26 -6.44 19.03
C LEU A 383 -19.84 -5.65 17.83
N THR A 384 -20.98 -6.06 17.30
CA THR A 384 -21.64 -5.39 16.15
C THR A 384 -22.11 -3.99 16.51
N ASN A 385 -22.02 -3.07 15.55
CA ASN A 385 -22.28 -1.65 15.77
C ASN A 385 -22.58 -0.88 14.47
N ASN A 386 -23.03 0.37 14.59
CA ASN A 386 -23.33 1.24 13.43
C ASN A 386 -22.26 2.32 13.13
N LEU A 387 -21.02 2.21 13.65
CA LEU A 387 -19.98 3.23 13.43
C LEU A 387 -19.58 3.36 11.96
N GLY A 388 -19.52 2.24 11.22
CA GLY A 388 -19.26 2.26 9.78
C GLY A 388 -20.30 3.08 9.01
N LYS A 389 -21.58 2.95 9.38
CA LYS A 389 -22.68 3.75 8.82
C LYS A 389 -22.58 5.22 9.17
N ARG A 390 -22.33 5.56 10.44
CA ARG A 390 -22.10 6.96 10.85
C ARG A 390 -20.91 7.60 10.15
N THR A 391 -19.86 6.81 9.89
CA THR A 391 -18.69 7.26 9.14
C THR A 391 -19.01 7.59 7.69
N LEU A 392 -19.78 6.74 6.98
CA LEU A 392 -20.18 7.02 5.61
C LEU A 392 -21.23 8.15 5.50
N GLU A 393 -22.13 8.29 6.47
CA GLU A 393 -23.05 9.44 6.56
C GLU A 393 -22.28 10.76 6.68
N LEU A 394 -21.31 10.81 7.60
CA LEU A 394 -20.45 11.98 7.76
C LEU A 394 -19.63 12.27 6.50
N ALA A 395 -19.07 11.22 5.88
CA ALA A 395 -18.31 11.36 4.65
C ALA A 395 -19.16 11.86 3.49
N GLY A 396 -20.41 11.39 3.36
CA GLY A 396 -21.35 11.87 2.36
C GLY A 396 -21.75 13.34 2.54
N PHE A 397 -21.87 13.81 3.78
CA PHE A 397 -22.08 15.23 4.07
C PHE A 397 -20.85 16.08 3.73
N LEU A 398 -19.68 15.68 4.22
CA LEU A 398 -18.41 16.40 4.01
C LEU A 398 -18.00 16.42 2.52
N ALA A 399 -18.36 15.37 1.78
CA ALA A 399 -18.17 15.30 0.33
C ALA A 399 -18.81 16.48 -0.43
N GLN A 400 -20.00 16.90 -0.02
CA GLN A 400 -20.72 18.05 -0.61
C GLN A 400 -19.96 19.38 -0.44
N HIS A 401 -19.00 19.40 0.48
CA HIS A 401 -18.17 20.56 0.83
C HIS A 401 -16.71 20.37 0.38
N GLY A 402 -16.46 19.38 -0.49
CA GLY A 402 -15.16 19.11 -1.11
C GLY A 402 -14.16 18.36 -0.21
N TRP A 403 -14.63 17.74 0.87
CA TRP A 403 -13.79 16.95 1.79
C TRP A 403 -13.91 15.46 1.48
N ALA A 404 -12.78 14.83 1.19
CA ALA A 404 -12.72 13.40 0.88
C ALA A 404 -12.31 12.61 2.11
N LEU A 405 -13.01 11.49 2.38
CA LEU A 405 -12.58 10.52 3.39
C LEU A 405 -11.20 9.98 3.03
N MET A 406 -10.27 10.06 3.98
CA MET A 406 -8.90 9.63 3.76
C MET A 406 -8.54 8.39 4.58
N LEU A 407 -8.89 8.39 5.87
CA LEU A 407 -8.61 7.28 6.78
C LEU A 407 -9.73 7.16 7.80
N CYS A 408 -10.03 5.95 8.26
CA CYS A 408 -10.83 5.74 9.47
C CYS A 408 -10.35 4.52 10.24
N ASN A 409 -10.04 4.66 11.52
CA ASN A 409 -9.52 3.57 12.34
C ASN A 409 -10.34 3.44 13.63
N GLY A 410 -10.51 2.19 14.06
CA GLY A 410 -11.21 1.83 15.28
C GLY A 410 -10.30 1.84 16.51
N GLY A 411 -10.91 1.92 17.67
CA GLY A 411 -10.28 1.66 18.95
C GLY A 411 -11.35 1.35 19.99
N SER A 412 -10.90 0.87 21.16
CA SER A 412 -11.83 0.57 22.25
C SER A 412 -11.25 0.86 23.64
N VAL A 413 -12.14 1.06 24.59
CA VAL A 413 -11.85 1.27 26.01
C VAL A 413 -12.82 0.43 26.83
N THR A 414 -12.32 -0.22 27.88
CA THR A 414 -13.15 -0.95 28.84
C THR A 414 -12.96 -0.30 30.21
N PRO A 415 -13.86 0.59 30.67
CA PRO A 415 -13.64 1.42 31.86
C PRO A 415 -13.46 0.65 33.18
N ASP A 416 -14.14 -0.50 33.33
CA ASP A 416 -14.02 -1.39 34.48
C ASP A 416 -13.93 -2.85 34.03
N PRO A 417 -12.76 -3.26 33.50
CA PRO A 417 -12.63 -4.58 32.90
C PRO A 417 -12.79 -5.69 33.95
N HIS A 418 -12.45 -5.43 35.23
CA HIS A 418 -12.46 -6.45 36.28
C HIS A 418 -13.86 -6.92 36.65
N HIS A 419 -14.85 -6.02 36.62
CA HIS A 419 -16.23 -6.35 36.96
C HIS A 419 -17.12 -6.48 35.73
N PHE A 420 -16.85 -5.65 34.71
CA PHE A 420 -17.66 -5.53 33.49
C PHE A 420 -16.76 -5.61 32.24
N PRO A 421 -16.09 -6.77 32.02
CA PRO A 421 -15.12 -6.92 30.94
C PRO A 421 -15.71 -6.72 29.53
N ASN A 422 -17.00 -7.01 29.38
CA ASN A 422 -17.74 -6.85 28.12
C ASN A 422 -18.38 -5.46 27.96
N ASN A 423 -18.16 -4.52 28.88
CA ASN A 423 -18.58 -3.13 28.72
C ASN A 423 -17.57 -2.36 27.86
N ILE A 424 -17.55 -2.69 26.57
CA ILE A 424 -16.60 -2.16 25.60
C ILE A 424 -17.18 -0.89 24.98
N LEU A 425 -16.51 0.22 25.21
CA LEU A 425 -16.78 1.49 24.54
C LEU A 425 -15.89 1.57 23.30
N ARG A 426 -16.52 1.65 22.12
CA ARG A 426 -15.84 1.81 20.83
C ARG A 426 -15.61 3.27 20.47
N GLU A 427 -14.57 3.48 19.68
CA GLU A 427 -14.15 4.77 19.16
C GLU A 427 -13.78 4.62 17.69
N GLN A 428 -14.09 5.62 16.86
CA GLN A 428 -13.68 5.65 15.46
C GLN A 428 -13.15 7.05 15.12
N GLN A 429 -11.87 7.12 14.78
CA GLN A 429 -11.26 8.38 14.33
C GLN A 429 -11.33 8.44 12.81
N VAL A 430 -12.07 9.42 12.28
CA VAL A 430 -12.32 9.61 10.86
C VAL A 430 -11.58 10.86 10.38
N LYS A 431 -10.68 10.69 9.41
CA LYS A 431 -9.85 11.77 8.87
C LYS A 431 -10.27 12.11 7.46
N PHE A 432 -10.38 13.41 7.19
CA PHE A 432 -10.72 13.95 5.88
C PHE A 432 -9.63 14.89 5.39
N THR A 433 -9.53 14.99 4.07
CA THR A 433 -8.60 15.86 3.35
C THR A 433 -9.37 16.67 2.30
N LYS A 434 -9.04 17.95 2.12
CA LYS A 434 -9.70 18.77 1.10
C LYS A 434 -9.31 18.29 -0.30
N SER A 435 -10.26 17.72 -1.03
CA SER A 435 -10.05 17.20 -2.39
C SER A 435 -11.41 17.05 -3.10
N PRO A 436 -11.91 18.11 -3.77
CA PRO A 436 -13.24 18.10 -4.38
C PRO A 436 -13.48 16.97 -5.38
N GLU A 437 -12.48 16.64 -6.21
CA GLU A 437 -12.56 15.53 -7.17
C GLU A 437 -12.78 14.18 -6.47
N LYS A 438 -11.98 13.86 -5.45
CA LYS A 438 -12.09 12.61 -4.69
C LYS A 438 -13.33 12.57 -3.80
N ALA A 439 -13.81 13.73 -3.36
CA ALA A 439 -14.96 13.88 -2.49
C ALA A 439 -16.26 13.47 -3.20
N ALA A 440 -16.41 13.81 -4.49
CA ALA A 440 -17.63 13.51 -5.25
C ALA A 440 -17.86 12.01 -5.51
N ALA A 441 -16.84 11.17 -5.31
CA ALA A 441 -16.89 9.76 -5.62
C ALA A 441 -17.63 8.94 -4.54
N PRO A 442 -18.56 8.04 -4.92
CA PRO A 442 -19.25 7.14 -3.97
C PRO A 442 -18.29 6.29 -3.15
N LEU A 443 -18.67 6.02 -1.90
CA LEU A 443 -17.92 5.18 -0.96
C LEU A 443 -18.70 3.91 -0.62
N LEU A 444 -17.98 2.80 -0.45
CA LEU A 444 -18.51 1.53 0.03
C LEU A 444 -17.61 1.01 1.13
N LEU A 445 -18.19 0.64 2.27
CA LEU A 445 -17.50 0.01 3.38
C LEU A 445 -17.89 -1.47 3.42
N VAL A 446 -16.90 -2.34 3.53
CA VAL A 446 -17.06 -3.78 3.77
C VAL A 446 -16.29 -4.13 5.03
N GLU A 447 -16.93 -4.82 5.96
CA GLU A 447 -16.33 -5.19 7.23
C GLU A 447 -16.42 -6.70 7.44
N PHE A 448 -15.28 -7.34 7.69
CA PHE A 448 -15.22 -8.74 8.11
C PHE A 448 -15.04 -8.79 9.62
N ARG A 449 -15.81 -9.63 10.29
CA ARG A 449 -15.81 -9.69 11.75
C ARG A 449 -15.89 -11.14 12.23
N THR A 450 -15.09 -11.47 13.23
CA THR A 450 -15.29 -12.65 14.05
C THR A 450 -15.81 -12.24 15.41
N GLN A 451 -16.69 -13.06 15.97
CA GLN A 451 -17.36 -12.80 17.23
C GLN A 451 -17.30 -14.07 18.08
N PRO A 452 -16.61 -14.04 19.23
CA PRO A 452 -16.54 -15.19 20.11
C PRO A 452 -17.93 -15.64 20.56
N ALA A 453 -18.16 -16.95 20.47
CA ALA A 453 -19.42 -17.62 20.82
C ALA A 453 -19.27 -18.52 22.05
N ASN A 454 -18.07 -19.08 22.26
CA ASN A 454 -17.71 -19.96 23.36
C ASN A 454 -16.22 -19.84 23.65
N ASP A 455 -15.78 -20.22 24.86
CA ASP A 455 -14.37 -20.24 25.27
C ASP A 455 -13.83 -21.64 25.60
N GLU A 456 -14.69 -22.66 25.75
CA GLU A 456 -14.28 -24.04 26.05
C GLU A 456 -15.00 -25.07 25.14
N PRO A 457 -14.40 -25.44 23.98
CA PRO A 457 -13.26 -24.77 23.34
C PRO A 457 -13.69 -23.43 22.72
N PRO A 458 -12.72 -22.53 22.43
CA PRO A 458 -13.00 -21.29 21.72
C PRO A 458 -13.73 -21.52 20.39
N GLN A 459 -14.80 -20.77 20.16
CA GLN A 459 -15.58 -20.77 18.92
C GLN A 459 -15.92 -19.34 18.52
N TRP A 460 -16.07 -19.11 17.21
CA TRP A 460 -16.42 -17.81 16.65
C TRP A 460 -17.59 -17.92 15.70
N HIS A 461 -18.49 -16.94 15.74
CA HIS A 461 -19.41 -16.61 14.67
C HIS A 461 -18.79 -15.54 13.80
N SER A 462 -19.01 -15.64 12.50
CA SER A 462 -18.35 -14.76 11.54
C SER A 462 -19.37 -14.13 10.61
N ILE A 463 -19.22 -12.83 10.43
CA ILE A 463 -20.15 -12.01 9.66
C ILE A 463 -19.41 -11.07 8.72
N ILE A 464 -20.10 -10.70 7.64
CA ILE A 464 -19.65 -9.72 6.66
C ILE A 464 -20.74 -8.65 6.56
N GLU A 465 -20.36 -7.41 6.83
CA GLU A 465 -21.24 -6.25 6.79
C GLU A 465 -20.87 -5.38 5.58
N ILE A 466 -21.89 -4.89 4.85
CA ILE A 466 -21.71 -3.95 3.74
C ILE A 466 -22.50 -2.69 4.05
N VAL A 467 -21.87 -1.53 3.86
CA VAL A 467 -22.47 -0.21 4.08
C VAL A 467 -22.11 0.73 2.93
N GLY A 468 -23.06 1.52 2.44
CA GLY A 468 -22.90 2.49 1.36
C GLY A 468 -23.75 2.15 0.13
N PRO A 469 -23.94 3.09 -0.81
CA PRO A 469 -24.89 2.94 -1.93
C PRO A 469 -24.51 1.80 -2.89
N ASP A 470 -25.52 1.18 -3.50
CA ASP A 470 -25.38 0.22 -4.60
C ASP A 470 -24.97 0.92 -5.91
N THR A 471 -23.76 1.45 -5.92
CA THR A 471 -23.14 2.07 -7.09
C THR A 471 -22.72 0.97 -8.05
N ASN A 472 -22.93 1.15 -9.36
CA ASN A 472 -22.52 0.22 -10.43
C ASN A 472 -22.94 -1.27 -10.25
N GLY A 473 -24.02 -1.52 -9.49
CA GLY A 473 -24.53 -2.86 -9.18
C GLY A 473 -23.59 -3.67 -8.27
N VAL A 474 -22.77 -3.00 -7.47
CA VAL A 474 -21.76 -3.63 -6.60
C VAL A 474 -22.36 -4.61 -5.61
N TYR A 475 -23.62 -4.44 -5.19
CA TYR A 475 -24.26 -5.38 -4.27
C TYR A 475 -24.42 -6.78 -4.88
N ALA A 476 -24.89 -6.88 -6.13
CA ALA A 476 -25.02 -8.16 -6.80
C ALA A 476 -23.66 -8.83 -7.02
N LYS A 477 -22.65 -8.04 -7.42
CA LYS A 477 -21.28 -8.51 -7.62
C LYS A 477 -20.63 -9.02 -6.32
N LEU A 478 -20.83 -8.32 -5.20
CA LEU A 478 -20.35 -8.75 -3.89
C LEU A 478 -21.14 -9.95 -3.37
N HIS A 479 -22.44 -10.03 -3.65
CA HIS A 479 -23.25 -11.20 -3.34
C HIS A 479 -22.68 -12.45 -4.02
N ASP A 480 -22.39 -12.38 -5.32
CA ASP A 480 -21.77 -13.47 -6.07
C ASP A 480 -20.39 -13.82 -5.51
N PHE A 481 -19.56 -12.82 -5.19
CA PHE A 481 -18.25 -13.07 -4.55
C PHE A 481 -18.38 -13.82 -3.23
N ILE A 482 -19.23 -13.32 -2.32
CA ILE A 482 -19.41 -13.88 -0.97
C ILE A 482 -20.02 -15.28 -1.04
N THR A 483 -21.05 -15.47 -1.86
CA THR A 483 -21.76 -16.77 -1.93
C THR A 483 -20.98 -17.81 -2.73
N GLU A 484 -20.38 -17.46 -3.86
CA GLU A 484 -19.73 -18.43 -4.75
C GLU A 484 -18.28 -18.76 -4.38
N PHE A 485 -17.53 -17.79 -3.86
CA PHE A 485 -16.12 -17.99 -3.51
C PHE A 485 -15.90 -18.19 -2.02
N MET A 486 -16.59 -17.43 -1.16
CA MET A 486 -16.48 -17.61 0.28
C MET A 486 -17.46 -18.68 0.78
N GLY A 487 -18.61 -18.89 0.13
CA GLY A 487 -19.66 -19.78 0.66
C GLY A 487 -20.48 -19.12 1.78
N GLY A 488 -20.51 -17.78 1.81
CA GLY A 488 -21.33 -17.03 2.74
C GLY A 488 -22.83 -17.12 2.42
N GLN A 489 -23.66 -16.85 3.43
CA GLN A 489 -25.12 -16.89 3.33
C GLN A 489 -25.70 -15.52 3.68
N ASP A 490 -26.55 -14.97 2.82
CA ASP A 490 -27.27 -13.73 3.11
C ASP A 490 -28.27 -13.98 4.25
N ILE A 491 -28.16 -13.21 5.33
CA ILE A 491 -29.02 -13.36 6.51
C ILE A 491 -30.33 -12.58 6.34
N GLY A 492 -30.40 -11.64 5.40
CA GLY A 492 -31.56 -10.78 5.17
C GLY A 492 -32.02 -9.99 6.41
N GLY A 493 -33.21 -9.38 6.32
CA GLY A 493 -33.87 -8.72 7.45
C GLY A 493 -33.89 -7.19 7.38
N ASN A 494 -34.58 -6.56 8.35
CA ASN A 494 -34.62 -5.11 8.51
C ASN A 494 -33.39 -4.67 9.31
N LEU A 495 -32.30 -4.37 8.60
CA LEU A 495 -31.01 -4.01 9.18
C LEU A 495 -30.95 -2.51 9.47
N THR A 496 -30.57 -2.15 10.70
CA THR A 496 -30.45 -0.74 11.12
C THR A 496 -29.01 -0.22 11.07
N HIS A 497 -28.03 -1.10 11.31
CA HIS A 497 -26.61 -0.77 11.41
C HIS A 497 -25.80 -0.94 10.11
N CYS A 498 -26.29 -1.71 9.15
CA CYS A 498 -25.66 -1.95 7.83
C CYS A 498 -26.71 -2.12 6.72
N ASP A 499 -26.27 -2.17 5.46
CA ASP A 499 -27.15 -2.30 4.29
C ASP A 499 -27.29 -3.77 3.83
N LYS A 500 -26.25 -4.58 3.98
CA LYS A 500 -26.26 -6.04 3.78
C LYS A 500 -25.48 -6.74 4.87
N LEU A 501 -25.94 -7.94 5.24
CA LEU A 501 -25.33 -8.77 6.26
C LEU A 501 -25.27 -10.23 5.78
N TYR A 502 -24.08 -10.82 5.85
CA TYR A 502 -23.86 -12.22 5.52
C TYR A 502 -23.26 -12.96 6.71
N HIS A 503 -23.63 -14.23 6.83
CA HIS A 503 -22.95 -15.20 7.69
C HIS A 503 -21.88 -15.92 6.87
N PHE A 504 -20.72 -16.17 7.46
CA PHE A 504 -19.64 -16.91 6.80
C PHE A 504 -18.84 -17.73 7.81
N GLU A 505 -18.77 -19.05 7.68
CA GLU A 505 -18.07 -19.92 8.65
C GLU A 505 -16.57 -20.12 8.36
N GLY A 506 -16.03 -19.54 7.28
CA GLY A 506 -14.65 -19.83 6.85
C GLY A 506 -13.57 -18.92 7.41
N PHE A 507 -13.88 -17.99 8.33
CA PHE A 507 -12.84 -17.29 9.08
C PHE A 507 -12.31 -18.19 10.21
N GLU A 508 -11.04 -18.55 10.09
CA GLU A 508 -10.34 -19.44 11.02
C GLU A 508 -9.33 -18.63 11.84
N LEU A 509 -9.26 -18.94 13.13
CA LEU A 509 -8.34 -18.35 14.09
C LEU A 509 -7.69 -19.48 14.89
N HIS A 510 -6.36 -19.46 14.99
CA HIS A 510 -5.65 -20.31 15.93
C HIS A 510 -5.76 -19.77 17.35
N SER A 511 -6.00 -20.64 18.32
CA SER A 511 -5.87 -20.31 19.74
C SER A 511 -4.39 -20.19 20.11
N SER A 512 -4.00 -19.11 20.78
CA SER A 512 -2.71 -19.03 21.49
C SER A 512 -2.97 -18.71 22.95
N GLU A 513 -2.58 -19.63 23.84
CA GLU A 513 -2.72 -19.41 25.28
C GLU A 513 -1.50 -18.65 25.80
N VAL A 514 -1.75 -17.48 26.37
CA VAL A 514 -0.70 -16.66 26.99
C VAL A 514 -1.07 -16.45 28.44
N GLU A 515 -0.24 -16.96 29.35
CA GLU A 515 -0.41 -16.73 30.78
C GLU A 515 -0.04 -15.27 31.12
N GLU A 516 -1.05 -14.42 31.34
CA GLU A 516 -0.85 -13.04 31.78
C GLU A 516 -1.13 -12.93 33.29
N ASN A 517 -0.07 -13.03 34.11
CA ASN A 517 -0.03 -12.71 35.55
C ASN A 517 -1.27 -13.11 36.40
N GLY A 518 -1.83 -14.30 36.15
CA GLY A 518 -2.63 -15.06 37.11
C GLY A 518 -4.03 -14.57 37.47
N ARG A 519 -4.66 -13.64 36.73
CA ARG A 519 -6.08 -13.27 36.97
C ARG A 519 -6.96 -13.09 35.73
N TRP A 520 -6.41 -13.23 34.52
CA TRP A 520 -7.13 -13.26 33.26
C TRP A 520 -6.52 -14.37 32.41
N GLY A 521 -7.07 -15.59 32.51
CA GLY A 521 -6.77 -16.65 31.54
C GLY A 521 -7.47 -16.30 30.23
N GLY A 522 -6.78 -16.37 29.10
CA GLY A 522 -7.40 -15.94 27.86
C GLY A 522 -6.70 -16.50 26.64
N PHE A 523 -7.50 -16.77 25.62
CA PHE A 523 -7.03 -17.13 24.30
C PHE A 523 -6.75 -15.83 23.56
N MET A 524 -5.49 -15.41 23.62
CA MET A 524 -5.01 -14.35 22.74
C MET A 524 -4.80 -14.92 21.35
N ASN A 525 -4.99 -14.06 20.37
CA ASN A 525 -5.12 -14.47 19.01
C ASN A 525 -3.83 -15.09 18.45
N GLY A 526 -3.96 -16.25 17.81
CA GLY A 526 -2.93 -16.81 16.95
C GLY A 526 -3.06 -16.31 15.51
N GLU A 527 -2.56 -17.10 14.57
CA GLU A 527 -2.75 -16.86 13.13
C GLU A 527 -4.22 -16.80 12.77
N SER A 528 -4.53 -16.01 11.74
CA SER A 528 -5.87 -15.89 11.19
C SER A 528 -5.81 -15.89 9.67
N ASN A 529 -6.83 -16.45 9.02
CA ASN A 529 -6.99 -16.37 7.56
C ASN A 529 -7.85 -15.16 7.11
N ILE A 530 -8.30 -14.30 8.03
CA ILE A 530 -9.17 -13.17 7.70
C ILE A 530 -8.48 -12.23 6.70
N GLY A 531 -7.17 -12.02 6.86
CA GLY A 531 -6.35 -11.23 5.95
C GLY A 531 -6.20 -11.88 4.56
N GLN A 532 -6.23 -13.21 4.46
CA GLN A 532 -6.20 -13.93 3.18
C GLN A 532 -7.41 -13.55 2.33
N TRP A 533 -8.61 -13.63 2.91
CA TRP A 533 -9.86 -13.22 2.27
C TRP A 533 -9.91 -11.71 2.01
N THR A 534 -9.43 -10.90 2.96
CA THR A 534 -9.36 -9.43 2.82
C THR A 534 -8.56 -9.05 1.57
N MET A 535 -7.38 -9.64 1.36
CA MET A 535 -6.56 -9.32 0.18
C MET A 535 -7.22 -9.77 -1.12
N ARG A 536 -7.87 -10.94 -1.17
CA ARG A 536 -8.56 -11.40 -2.38
C ARG A 536 -9.79 -10.57 -2.70
N LEU A 537 -10.54 -10.12 -1.69
CA LEU A 537 -11.63 -9.16 -1.90
C LEU A 537 -11.08 -7.85 -2.46
N CYS A 538 -9.96 -7.34 -1.93
CA CYS A 538 -9.34 -6.11 -2.43
C CYS A 538 -8.90 -6.24 -3.90
N ASP A 539 -8.27 -7.36 -4.26
CA ASP A 539 -7.88 -7.65 -5.63
C ASP A 539 -9.11 -7.75 -6.56
N TYR A 540 -10.17 -8.43 -6.11
CA TYR A 540 -11.42 -8.57 -6.86
C TYR A 540 -12.11 -7.22 -7.11
N MET A 541 -12.20 -6.38 -6.07
CA MET A 541 -12.77 -5.04 -6.17
C MET A 541 -12.00 -4.15 -7.15
N VAL A 542 -10.67 -4.22 -7.13
CA VAL A 542 -9.81 -3.39 -7.99
C VAL A 542 -9.78 -3.88 -9.44
N ASP A 543 -9.67 -5.19 -9.67
CA ASP A 543 -9.44 -5.72 -11.02
C ASP A 543 -10.69 -6.25 -11.70
N HIS A 544 -11.50 -7.04 -11.00
CA HIS A 544 -12.64 -7.72 -11.60
C HIS A 544 -13.83 -6.78 -11.71
N LEU A 545 -14.09 -6.00 -10.67
CA LEU A 545 -15.09 -4.92 -10.75
C LEU A 545 -14.53 -3.70 -11.49
N GLY A 546 -13.21 -3.52 -11.46
CA GLY A 546 -12.45 -2.61 -12.33
C GLY A 546 -12.57 -1.13 -11.97
N GLU A 547 -13.43 -0.77 -11.02
CA GLU A 547 -13.85 0.62 -10.74
C GLU A 547 -13.82 0.98 -9.25
N TRP A 548 -13.15 0.21 -8.40
CA TRP A 548 -13.13 0.48 -6.96
C TRP A 548 -11.71 0.54 -6.43
N ASP A 549 -11.35 1.66 -5.80
CA ASP A 549 -10.08 1.82 -5.12
C ASP A 549 -10.23 1.61 -3.63
N LEU A 550 -9.42 0.74 -3.07
CA LEU A 550 -9.26 0.67 -1.63
C LEU A 550 -8.59 1.95 -1.10
N ILE A 551 -9.13 2.51 -0.02
CA ILE A 551 -8.57 3.67 0.70
C ILE A 551 -8.21 3.30 2.14
N VAL A 552 -9.09 2.55 2.81
CA VAL A 552 -8.90 2.13 4.20
C VAL A 552 -8.87 0.62 4.25
N CYS A 553 -7.97 0.07 5.06
CA CYS A 553 -7.93 -1.34 5.40
C CYS A 553 -7.33 -1.48 6.79
N ASN A 554 -8.19 -1.36 7.79
CA ASN A 554 -7.81 -1.32 9.19
C ASN A 554 -8.35 -2.54 9.91
N SER A 555 -7.66 -2.94 10.96
CA SER A 555 -7.99 -4.09 11.76
C SER A 555 -8.01 -3.72 13.22
N ASP A 556 -9.05 -4.20 13.90
CA ASP A 556 -9.18 -4.03 15.33
C ASP A 556 -9.30 -5.39 16.01
N ASN A 557 -8.87 -5.40 17.26
CA ASN A 557 -8.92 -6.56 18.11
C ASN A 557 -9.79 -6.25 19.32
N LEU A 558 -10.90 -6.96 19.42
CA LEU A 558 -11.75 -6.92 20.60
C LEU A 558 -11.67 -8.26 21.32
N SER A 559 -12.18 -8.34 22.53
CA SER A 559 -12.31 -9.61 23.23
C SER A 559 -13.69 -9.73 23.86
N THR A 560 -14.22 -10.94 23.90
CA THR A 560 -15.40 -11.26 24.71
C THR A 560 -14.96 -12.13 25.88
N SER A 561 -15.39 -11.77 27.07
CA SER A 561 -15.05 -12.46 28.31
C SER A 561 -16.23 -13.29 28.81
N PHE A 562 -15.97 -14.57 29.04
CA PHE A 562 -16.92 -15.57 29.51
C PHE A 562 -16.73 -15.77 31.02
N GLN A 563 -17.82 -15.66 31.78
CA GLN A 563 -17.77 -15.77 33.24
C GLN A 563 -17.81 -17.23 33.67
N HIS A 564 -16.87 -17.60 34.54
CA HIS A 564 -16.83 -18.90 35.20
C HIS A 564 -16.87 -18.75 36.72
N GLY A 565 -17.30 -19.83 37.38
CA GLY A 565 -17.47 -19.84 38.83
C GLY A 565 -18.57 -18.90 39.34
N SER A 566 -18.62 -18.73 40.66
CA SER A 566 -19.56 -17.82 41.33
C SER A 566 -18.99 -17.28 42.65
N GLY A 567 -19.53 -16.17 43.15
CA GLY A 567 -19.07 -15.54 44.40
C GLY A 567 -17.60 -15.14 44.36
N ASP A 568 -16.86 -15.44 45.43
CA ASP A 568 -15.42 -15.15 45.56
C ASP A 568 -14.52 -15.99 44.63
N GLY A 569 -15.07 -17.04 44.01
CA GLY A 569 -14.39 -17.88 43.01
C GLY A 569 -14.66 -17.49 41.56
N LYS A 570 -15.27 -16.33 41.32
CA LYS A 570 -15.57 -15.82 39.97
C LYS A 570 -14.28 -15.46 39.23
N TYR A 571 -14.14 -15.94 38.00
CA TYR A 571 -13.10 -15.54 37.07
C TYR A 571 -13.67 -15.38 35.65
N PHE A 572 -12.87 -14.78 34.76
CA PHE A 572 -13.24 -14.59 33.37
C PHE A 572 -12.19 -15.19 32.47
N ASN A 573 -12.66 -15.92 31.46
CA ASN A 573 -11.87 -16.36 30.34
C ASN A 573 -12.15 -15.46 29.15
N SER A 574 -11.12 -14.86 28.55
CA SER A 574 -11.31 -13.95 27.41
C SER A 574 -10.91 -14.60 26.09
N VAL A 575 -11.75 -14.42 25.07
CA VAL A 575 -11.49 -14.89 23.71
C VAL A 575 -11.43 -13.68 22.78
N THR A 576 -10.33 -13.56 22.04
CA THR A 576 -10.14 -12.45 21.10
C THR A 576 -10.99 -12.61 19.84
N ALA A 577 -11.54 -11.51 19.36
CA ALA A 577 -12.25 -11.26 18.12
C ALA A 577 -11.34 -10.49 17.14
N ARG A 578 -11.58 -10.64 15.83
CA ARG A 578 -10.92 -9.85 14.78
C ARG A 578 -11.95 -9.07 13.99
N GLU A 579 -11.57 -7.86 13.62
CA GLU A 579 -12.29 -7.03 12.65
C GLU A 579 -11.34 -6.60 11.54
N MET A 580 -11.84 -6.54 10.31
CA MET A 580 -11.17 -5.98 9.15
C MET A 580 -12.12 -5.05 8.43
N GLN A 581 -11.93 -3.74 8.61
CA GLN A 581 -12.71 -2.70 7.96
C GLN A 581 -12.02 -2.24 6.69
N MET A 582 -12.72 -2.35 5.56
CA MET A 582 -12.26 -1.92 4.25
C MET A 582 -13.17 -0.83 3.71
N VAL A 583 -12.61 0.29 3.27
CA VAL A 583 -13.37 1.33 2.56
C VAL A 583 -12.85 1.47 1.14
N PHE A 584 -13.77 1.36 0.20
CA PHE A 584 -13.55 1.51 -1.23
C PHE A 584 -14.19 2.80 -1.73
N ARG A 585 -13.55 3.46 -2.70
CA ARG A 585 -14.09 4.58 -3.46
C ARG A 585 -14.30 4.18 -4.90
N HIS A 586 -15.48 4.48 -5.41
CA HIS A 586 -15.81 4.23 -6.80
C HIS A 586 -15.05 5.21 -7.71
N ARG A 587 -14.57 4.70 -8.84
CA ARG A 587 -13.87 5.44 -9.88
C ARG A 587 -14.54 5.17 -11.23
N PRO A 588 -15.32 6.11 -11.77
CA PRO A 588 -15.94 5.96 -13.08
C PRO A 588 -14.90 5.69 -14.18
N GLY A 589 -15.09 4.65 -14.99
CA GLY A 589 -14.21 4.34 -16.14
C GLY A 589 -12.98 3.50 -15.81
N GLY A 590 -12.79 3.14 -14.54
CA GLY A 590 -11.78 2.18 -14.08
C GLY A 590 -10.32 2.62 -14.21
N ARG A 591 -9.39 1.65 -14.21
CA ARG A 591 -7.94 1.86 -14.40
C ARG A 591 -7.41 1.04 -15.57
N ALA A 592 -6.38 1.55 -16.26
CA ALA A 592 -5.46 0.69 -16.97
C ALA A 592 -4.71 -0.19 -15.94
N VAL A 593 -5.17 -1.42 -15.76
CA VAL A 593 -4.64 -2.37 -14.77
C VAL A 593 -3.22 -2.77 -15.15
N PHE A 594 -2.26 -2.43 -14.28
CA PHE A 594 -0.84 -2.79 -14.42
C PHE A 594 -0.69 -4.31 -14.35
N MET A 595 0.10 -4.90 -15.25
CA MET A 595 0.65 -6.24 -15.00
C MET A 595 1.83 -6.08 -14.06
N ALA A 596 1.76 -6.68 -12.88
CA ALA A 596 2.97 -6.90 -12.10
C ALA A 596 4.08 -7.47 -12.99
N ALA A 597 5.29 -6.95 -12.87
CA ALA A 597 6.42 -7.37 -13.70
C ALA A 597 6.48 -8.91 -13.72
N GLY A 598 6.29 -9.48 -14.92
CA GLY A 598 6.38 -10.92 -15.11
C GLY A 598 7.75 -11.42 -14.67
N HIS A 599 7.85 -12.70 -14.34
CA HIS A 599 9.14 -13.32 -14.06
C HIS A 599 10.05 -13.16 -15.29
N VAL A 600 11.14 -12.42 -15.15
CA VAL A 600 12.16 -12.29 -16.19
C VAL A 600 13.21 -13.36 -15.93
N GLU A 601 13.35 -14.27 -16.88
CA GLU A 601 14.30 -15.37 -16.78
C GLU A 601 15.75 -14.85 -16.68
N PRO A 602 16.56 -15.37 -15.75
CA PRO A 602 17.99 -15.08 -15.68
C PRO A 602 18.74 -15.50 -16.95
N LEU A 603 19.82 -14.79 -17.27
CA LEU A 603 20.70 -15.14 -18.40
C LEU A 603 21.53 -16.41 -18.09
N GLY A 604 21.74 -16.73 -16.81
CA GLY A 604 22.51 -17.89 -16.34
C GLY A 604 24.03 -17.75 -16.49
N ARG A 605 24.50 -16.63 -17.06
CA ARG A 605 25.90 -16.23 -17.17
C ARG A 605 26.02 -14.70 -17.17
N PRO A 606 27.20 -14.13 -16.88
CA PRO A 606 27.43 -12.71 -17.08
C PRO A 606 27.06 -12.27 -18.51
N PRO A 607 26.39 -11.11 -18.68
CA PRO A 607 26.07 -10.57 -19.99
C PRO A 607 27.35 -10.11 -20.71
N LEU A 608 27.26 -9.92 -22.03
CA LEU A 608 28.38 -9.43 -22.83
C LEU A 608 28.67 -7.94 -22.52
N GLU A 609 29.90 -7.66 -22.08
CA GLU A 609 30.38 -6.29 -21.82
C GLU A 609 29.39 -5.44 -21.00
N PRO A 610 28.99 -5.87 -19.78
CA PRO A 610 28.03 -5.12 -18.98
C PRO A 610 28.55 -3.72 -18.70
N PRO A 611 27.68 -2.70 -18.63
CA PRO A 611 28.13 -1.37 -18.27
C PRO A 611 28.76 -1.34 -16.89
N PRO A 612 29.90 -0.64 -16.71
CA PRO A 612 30.62 -0.61 -15.44
C PRO A 612 29.86 0.13 -14.32
N TYR A 613 28.80 0.87 -14.67
CA TYR A 613 27.95 1.60 -13.72
C TYR A 613 26.74 0.80 -13.26
N TRP A 614 26.56 -0.45 -13.70
CA TRP A 614 25.56 -1.35 -13.13
C TRP A 614 25.89 -1.63 -11.66
N THR A 615 24.86 -1.63 -10.84
CA THR A 615 24.95 -1.67 -9.38
C THR A 615 24.42 -2.97 -8.79
N GLU A 616 23.57 -3.70 -9.51
CA GLU A 616 23.03 -4.98 -9.07
C GLU A 616 23.99 -6.12 -9.45
N GLU A 617 24.72 -6.63 -8.46
CA GLU A 617 25.70 -7.72 -8.63
C GLU A 617 25.08 -8.96 -9.27
N ALA A 618 23.83 -9.29 -8.93
CA ALA A 618 23.13 -10.44 -9.50
C ALA A 618 22.81 -10.25 -11.00
N CYS A 619 22.56 -9.02 -11.45
CA CYS A 619 22.42 -8.70 -12.86
C CYS A 619 23.78 -8.76 -13.57
N VAL A 620 24.84 -8.24 -12.96
CA VAL A 620 26.20 -8.34 -13.52
C VAL A 620 26.66 -9.81 -13.65
N ALA A 621 26.28 -10.67 -12.71
CA ALA A 621 26.52 -12.11 -12.78
C ALA A 621 25.55 -12.85 -13.72
N GLY A 622 24.45 -12.22 -14.12
CA GLY A 622 23.36 -12.80 -14.91
C GLY A 622 22.54 -13.85 -14.18
N THR A 623 22.60 -13.88 -12.84
CA THR A 623 21.78 -14.75 -11.98
C THR A 623 20.40 -14.16 -11.69
N LEU A 624 20.18 -12.88 -12.00
CA LEU A 624 18.88 -12.20 -11.97
C LEU A 624 18.51 -11.70 -13.37
N GLY A 625 17.28 -11.95 -13.82
CA GLY A 625 16.82 -11.57 -15.17
C GLY A 625 16.73 -10.06 -15.42
N GLN A 626 16.38 -9.28 -14.38
CA GLN A 626 16.32 -7.83 -14.43
C GLN A 626 16.26 -7.22 -13.02
N LYS A 627 16.83 -6.02 -12.87
CA LYS A 627 16.54 -5.11 -11.77
C LYS A 627 16.21 -3.71 -12.30
N LEU A 628 15.13 -3.12 -11.80
CA LEU A 628 14.88 -1.69 -11.92
C LEU A 628 15.53 -1.00 -10.71
N VAL A 629 16.42 -0.05 -10.96
CA VAL A 629 17.11 0.71 -9.91
C VAL A 629 16.78 2.19 -10.05
N PRO A 630 16.62 2.93 -8.94
CA PRO A 630 16.54 4.38 -8.99
C PRO A 630 17.76 4.97 -9.69
N GLY A 631 17.55 5.98 -10.55
CA GLY A 631 18.68 6.72 -11.11
C GLY A 631 19.42 7.51 -10.04
N SER A 632 20.73 7.66 -10.20
CA SER A 632 21.53 8.50 -9.31
C SER A 632 21.13 9.99 -9.43
N PRO A 633 21.51 10.85 -8.46
CA PRO A 633 21.29 12.29 -8.59
C PRO A 633 21.87 12.88 -9.88
N ASP A 634 23.05 12.40 -10.30
CA ASP A 634 23.68 12.81 -11.56
C ASP A 634 22.86 12.35 -12.78
N GLU A 635 22.38 11.11 -12.76
CA GLU A 635 21.52 10.60 -13.83
C GLU A 635 20.24 11.41 -13.94
N LEU A 636 19.57 11.74 -12.83
CA LEU A 636 18.38 12.59 -12.83
C LEU A 636 18.69 14.00 -13.37
N ALA A 637 19.83 14.58 -12.99
CA ALA A 637 20.28 15.87 -13.53
C ALA A 637 20.51 15.79 -15.05
N TRP A 638 21.10 14.70 -15.55
CA TRP A 638 21.26 14.45 -16.98
C TRP A 638 19.93 14.30 -17.72
N MET A 639 18.93 13.65 -17.09
CA MET A 639 17.58 13.58 -17.63
C MET A 639 16.94 14.98 -17.72
N GLN A 640 17.17 15.85 -16.74
CA GLN A 640 16.74 17.24 -16.84
C GLN A 640 17.45 17.99 -17.97
N GLU A 641 18.77 17.82 -18.11
CA GLU A 641 19.55 18.46 -19.17
C GLU A 641 19.10 18.06 -20.58
N ILE A 642 18.89 16.76 -20.82
CA ILE A 642 18.45 16.28 -22.14
C ILE A 642 17.04 16.77 -22.45
N LEU A 643 16.15 16.85 -21.46
CA LEU A 643 14.80 17.41 -21.64
C LEU A 643 14.85 18.90 -21.99
N ASP A 644 15.61 19.70 -21.24
CA ASP A 644 15.69 21.15 -21.40
C ASP A 644 16.39 21.54 -22.72
N LYS A 645 17.55 20.94 -23.01
CA LYS A 645 18.40 21.35 -24.15
C LYS A 645 17.92 20.79 -25.50
N THR A 646 17.04 19.78 -25.49
CA THR A 646 16.42 19.25 -26.73
C THR A 646 14.97 19.70 -26.92
N PHE A 647 14.49 20.58 -26.04
CA PHE A 647 13.20 21.23 -26.19
C PHE A 647 13.18 22.11 -27.44
N LYS A 648 12.05 22.08 -28.15
CA LYS A 648 11.77 22.97 -29.27
C LYS A 648 10.33 23.44 -29.15
N ASN A 649 10.12 24.76 -29.20
CA ASN A 649 8.78 25.35 -29.14
C ASN A 649 8.03 25.16 -30.47
N LYS A 650 7.63 23.92 -30.75
CA LYS A 650 6.91 23.52 -31.97
C LYS A 650 6.05 22.30 -31.67
N VAL A 651 4.88 22.21 -32.30
CA VAL A 651 4.01 21.03 -32.24
C VAL A 651 3.61 20.58 -33.64
N THR A 652 3.27 19.30 -33.77
CA THR A 652 2.73 18.68 -34.97
C THR A 652 1.31 18.19 -34.71
N ARG A 653 0.69 17.60 -35.74
CA ARG A 653 -0.64 16.96 -35.65
C ARG A 653 -0.67 15.72 -34.75
N ASP A 654 0.48 15.21 -34.33
CA ASP A 654 0.56 13.98 -33.54
C ASP A 654 0.18 14.22 -32.07
N ARG A 655 0.28 15.47 -31.58
CA ARG A 655 -0.23 15.87 -30.27
C ARG A 655 -1.75 15.93 -30.28
N LYS A 656 -2.39 15.12 -29.43
CA LYS A 656 -3.86 14.92 -29.42
C LYS A 656 -4.57 15.34 -28.12
N ASP A 657 -3.84 15.88 -27.15
CA ASP A 657 -4.36 16.19 -25.81
C ASP A 657 -5.06 17.56 -25.69
N GLY A 658 -4.95 18.41 -26.72
CA GLY A 658 -5.55 19.75 -26.73
C GLY A 658 -4.93 20.72 -25.72
N GLN A 659 -3.91 20.32 -24.98
CA GLN A 659 -3.26 21.18 -23.98
C GLN A 659 -2.33 22.20 -24.65
N PRO A 660 -2.14 23.38 -24.02
CA PRO A 660 -1.08 24.28 -24.44
C PRO A 660 0.28 23.59 -24.36
N LEU A 661 1.16 23.88 -25.30
CA LEU A 661 2.54 23.43 -25.23
C LEU A 661 3.20 24.01 -23.97
N ALA A 662 3.85 23.14 -23.20
CA ALA A 662 4.68 23.48 -22.06
C ALA A 662 5.92 24.28 -22.51
N ASP A 663 6.44 25.17 -21.67
CA ASP A 663 7.74 25.80 -21.94
C ASP A 663 8.92 24.98 -21.38
N ARG A 664 8.63 24.02 -20.48
CA ARG A 664 9.62 23.15 -19.86
C ARG A 664 9.03 21.80 -19.41
N TYR A 665 9.89 20.78 -19.40
CA TYR A 665 9.58 19.47 -18.81
C TYR A 665 10.47 19.26 -17.59
N LYS A 666 9.87 19.25 -16.40
CA LYS A 666 10.60 19.06 -15.14
C LYS A 666 10.67 17.57 -14.81
N ALA A 667 11.87 17.00 -14.89
CA ALA A 667 12.14 15.64 -14.46
C ALA A 667 11.90 15.53 -12.94
N VAL A 668 11.06 14.56 -12.56
CA VAL A 668 10.69 14.28 -11.17
C VAL A 668 11.49 13.08 -10.67
N GLN A 669 11.56 12.02 -11.48
CA GLN A 669 12.24 10.78 -11.15
C GLN A 669 12.76 10.12 -12.41
N CYS A 670 13.86 9.38 -12.29
CA CYS A 670 14.28 8.44 -13.32
C CYS A 670 14.59 7.08 -12.72
N ILE A 671 14.34 6.04 -13.52
CA ILE A 671 14.56 4.64 -13.15
C ILE A 671 15.40 4.03 -14.25
N ARG A 672 16.48 3.35 -13.88
CA ARG A 672 17.37 2.64 -14.78
C ARG A 672 17.05 1.15 -14.79
N SER A 673 17.02 0.55 -15.97
CA SER A 673 16.90 -0.89 -16.15
C SER A 673 18.28 -1.53 -16.25
N GLU A 674 18.59 -2.45 -15.35
CA GLU A 674 19.72 -3.37 -15.44
C GLU A 674 19.17 -4.73 -15.88
N HIS A 675 19.18 -4.96 -17.20
CA HIS A 675 18.55 -6.14 -17.80
C HIS A 675 19.58 -6.96 -18.60
N PRO A 676 20.17 -8.02 -18.00
CA PRO A 676 21.17 -8.86 -18.65
C PRO A 676 20.76 -9.39 -20.02
N GLY A 677 19.57 -9.98 -20.14
CA GLY A 677 19.08 -10.54 -21.41
C GLY A 677 18.90 -9.51 -22.53
N LEU A 678 18.35 -8.32 -22.24
CA LEU A 678 18.23 -7.25 -23.24
C LEU A 678 19.60 -6.66 -23.61
N TRP A 679 20.47 -6.47 -22.62
CA TRP A 679 21.81 -5.95 -22.83
C TRP A 679 22.64 -6.88 -23.71
N ASP A 680 22.55 -8.19 -23.48
CA ASP A 680 23.29 -9.19 -24.25
C ASP A 680 22.92 -9.14 -25.75
N ARG A 681 21.62 -9.03 -26.06
CA ARG A 681 21.13 -8.84 -27.44
C ARG A 681 21.64 -7.53 -28.04
N PHE A 682 21.63 -6.45 -27.27
CA PHE A 682 22.13 -5.15 -27.69
C PHE A 682 23.65 -5.15 -27.95
N ALA A 683 24.43 -5.76 -27.07
CA ALA A 683 25.89 -5.87 -27.18
C ALA A 683 26.31 -6.69 -28.40
N GLU A 684 25.61 -7.80 -28.68
CA GLU A 684 25.84 -8.60 -29.88
C GLU A 684 25.55 -7.80 -31.16
N ARG A 685 24.41 -7.10 -31.21
CA ARG A 685 24.09 -6.23 -32.35
C ARG A 685 25.10 -5.10 -32.50
N ARG A 686 25.62 -4.55 -31.39
CA ARG A 686 26.67 -3.52 -31.39
C ARG A 686 27.94 -3.99 -32.07
N ARG A 687 28.36 -5.26 -31.87
CA ARG A 687 29.50 -5.84 -32.62
C ARG A 687 29.24 -5.85 -34.11
N VAL A 688 28.07 -6.36 -34.53
CA VAL A 688 27.70 -6.44 -35.95
C VAL A 688 27.72 -5.06 -36.61
N VAL A 689 27.09 -4.06 -35.97
CA VAL A 689 27.09 -2.68 -36.48
C VAL A 689 28.50 -2.09 -36.53
N SER A 690 29.29 -2.26 -35.45
CA SER A 690 30.67 -1.77 -35.41
C SER A 690 31.53 -2.36 -36.53
N GLU A 691 31.37 -3.65 -36.84
CA GLU A 691 32.09 -4.31 -37.92
C GLU A 691 31.65 -3.80 -39.30
N SER A 692 30.34 -3.61 -39.51
CA SER A 692 29.81 -3.06 -40.76
C SER A 692 30.29 -1.63 -41.06
N CYS A 693 30.62 -0.86 -40.02
CA CYS A 693 31.07 0.54 -40.10
C CYS A 693 32.59 0.71 -40.27
N LYS A 694 33.38 -0.39 -40.36
CA LYS A 694 34.84 -0.33 -40.57
C LYS A 694 35.24 0.04 -42.01
N THR A 695 34.29 0.21 -42.92
CA THR A 695 34.56 0.58 -44.32
C THR A 695 35.15 1.99 -44.42
N PRO A 696 36.18 2.25 -45.26
CA PRO A 696 36.75 3.60 -45.42
C PRO A 696 35.67 4.64 -45.77
N GLY A 697 35.63 5.76 -45.04
CA GLY A 697 34.66 6.85 -45.22
C GLY A 697 33.34 6.71 -44.44
N ALA A 698 33.05 5.55 -43.83
CA ALA A 698 31.81 5.36 -43.07
C ALA A 698 31.74 6.24 -41.80
N LEU A 699 32.87 6.39 -41.09
CA LEU A 699 32.96 7.22 -39.87
C LEU A 699 32.74 8.72 -40.14
N GLU A 700 33.05 9.20 -41.36
CA GLU A 700 32.86 10.62 -41.76
C GLU A 700 31.39 10.92 -42.14
N SER A 701 30.53 9.90 -42.19
CA SER A 701 29.13 9.99 -42.63
C SER A 701 28.10 9.83 -41.50
N PHE A 702 28.55 9.70 -40.25
CA PHE A 702 27.66 9.48 -39.12
C PHE A 702 26.79 10.70 -38.81
N THR A 703 25.48 10.45 -38.70
CA THR A 703 24.55 11.44 -38.14
C THR A 703 24.79 11.53 -36.64
N THR A 704 25.01 12.75 -36.14
CA THR A 704 25.03 13.06 -34.71
C THR A 704 23.68 13.60 -34.26
N PRO A 705 22.99 12.93 -33.33
CA PRO A 705 21.78 13.47 -32.71
C PRO A 705 22.09 14.64 -31.77
N LYS A 706 21.13 15.55 -31.60
CA LYS A 706 21.24 16.71 -30.70
C LYS A 706 21.36 16.32 -29.22
N THR A 707 20.89 15.12 -28.86
CA THR A 707 21.01 14.56 -27.51
C THR A 707 22.47 14.36 -27.08
N THR A 708 23.39 14.12 -28.03
CA THR A 708 24.83 13.96 -27.77
C THR A 708 25.44 15.25 -27.20
N ASP A 709 25.12 16.40 -27.79
CA ASP A 709 25.60 17.70 -27.32
C ASP A 709 24.81 18.19 -26.10
N ALA A 710 23.53 17.82 -26.01
CA ALA A 710 22.67 18.20 -24.90
C ALA A 710 23.18 17.66 -23.56
N CYS A 711 23.60 16.39 -23.50
CA CYS A 711 24.06 15.78 -22.27
C CYS A 711 25.41 15.04 -22.45
N PRO A 712 26.55 15.70 -22.18
CA PRO A 712 27.87 15.08 -22.29
C PRO A 712 28.03 13.84 -21.39
N GLY A 713 27.40 13.82 -20.22
CA GLY A 713 27.44 12.67 -19.30
C GLY A 713 26.85 11.40 -19.92
N LEU A 714 25.71 11.52 -20.61
CA LEU A 714 25.12 10.42 -21.38
C LEU A 714 25.97 10.08 -22.61
N ALA A 715 26.43 11.07 -23.38
CA ALA A 715 27.28 10.85 -24.55
C ALA A 715 28.58 10.09 -24.22
N GLN A 716 29.19 10.37 -23.07
CA GLN A 716 30.38 9.67 -22.59
C GLN A 716 30.11 8.17 -22.39
N ARG A 717 28.90 7.78 -21.95
CA ARG A 717 28.54 6.36 -21.79
C ARG A 717 28.44 5.61 -23.11
N CYS A 718 28.33 6.30 -24.24
CA CYS A 718 28.33 5.69 -25.58
C CYS A 718 29.74 5.47 -26.15
N THR A 719 30.77 5.97 -25.47
CA THR A 719 32.15 5.99 -25.98
C THR A 719 33.04 5.08 -25.16
N HIS A 720 33.73 4.15 -25.81
CA HIS A 720 34.75 3.32 -25.20
C HIS A 720 36.09 4.06 -25.18
N VAL A 721 36.84 3.97 -24.07
CA VAL A 721 38.10 4.71 -23.86
C VAL A 721 39.14 4.42 -24.95
N SER A 722 39.23 3.16 -25.43
CA SER A 722 40.26 2.75 -26.39
C SER A 722 39.83 2.77 -27.86
N VAL A 723 38.54 2.59 -28.16
CA VAL A 723 38.05 2.43 -29.55
C VAL A 723 37.02 3.48 -29.96
N GLY A 724 36.70 4.42 -29.08
CA GLY A 724 35.72 5.47 -29.34
C GLY A 724 34.29 4.91 -29.44
N ASN A 725 33.53 5.39 -30.42
CA ASN A 725 32.14 5.01 -30.64
C ASN A 725 31.92 4.39 -32.04
N PRO A 726 32.45 3.18 -32.30
CA PRO A 726 32.48 2.60 -33.64
C PRO A 726 31.10 2.19 -34.19
N ALA A 727 30.09 2.04 -33.34
CA ALA A 727 28.71 1.74 -33.73
C ALA A 727 27.80 2.98 -33.84
N ASN A 728 28.36 4.18 -33.67
CA ASN A 728 27.60 5.42 -33.55
C ASN A 728 26.45 5.31 -32.53
N GLN A 729 26.76 4.84 -31.32
CA GLN A 729 25.81 4.79 -30.21
C GLN A 729 25.40 6.20 -29.80
N ALA A 730 24.12 6.41 -29.56
CA ALA A 730 23.60 7.65 -28.98
C ALA A 730 22.37 7.37 -28.12
N TYR A 731 21.97 8.34 -27.30
CA TYR A 731 20.70 8.29 -26.59
C TYR A 731 19.60 9.00 -27.38
N LEU A 732 18.42 8.42 -27.44
CA LEU A 732 17.24 9.00 -28.05
C LEU A 732 16.02 8.80 -27.14
N LEU A 733 14.95 9.55 -27.43
CA LEU A 733 13.77 9.68 -26.58
C LEU A 733 12.56 8.98 -27.18
N HIS A 734 11.73 8.37 -26.35
CA HIS A 734 10.44 7.80 -26.76
C HIS A 734 9.36 8.15 -25.74
N GLY A 735 8.40 8.99 -26.12
CA GLY A 735 7.29 9.36 -25.24
C GLY A 735 6.23 8.28 -25.19
N THR A 736 5.71 8.04 -23.99
CA THR A 736 4.68 7.03 -23.73
C THR A 736 3.96 7.35 -22.40
N ASN A 737 3.16 6.44 -21.86
CA ASN A 737 2.64 6.57 -20.49
C ASN A 737 3.53 5.85 -19.47
N PRO A 738 3.50 6.25 -18.18
CA PRO A 738 4.27 5.62 -17.12
C PRO A 738 4.19 4.09 -17.11
N THR A 739 2.98 3.54 -17.23
CA THR A 739 2.75 2.09 -17.29
C THR A 739 3.50 1.42 -18.45
N SER A 740 3.42 1.99 -19.64
CA SER A 740 4.03 1.44 -20.85
C SER A 740 5.55 1.61 -20.84
N ALA A 741 6.07 2.70 -20.28
CA ALA A 741 7.51 2.90 -20.12
C ALA A 741 8.12 1.74 -19.31
N VAL A 742 7.52 1.42 -18.18
CA VAL A 742 7.96 0.31 -17.31
C VAL A 742 7.86 -1.04 -18.03
N ALA A 743 6.75 -1.30 -18.74
CA ALA A 743 6.59 -2.54 -19.49
C ALA A 743 7.69 -2.70 -20.55
N ILE A 744 8.05 -1.61 -21.25
CA ILE A 744 9.14 -1.60 -22.23
C ILE A 744 10.51 -1.84 -21.56
N LEU A 745 10.76 -1.31 -20.35
CA LEU A 745 11.99 -1.64 -19.61
C LEU A 745 12.11 -3.14 -19.32
N ASN A 746 10.99 -3.84 -19.11
CA ASN A 746 10.94 -5.26 -18.76
C ASN A 746 11.02 -6.19 -19.97
N SER A 747 10.27 -5.90 -21.05
CA SER A 747 10.14 -6.81 -22.19
C SER A 747 10.66 -6.26 -23.50
N SER A 748 11.27 -5.06 -23.49
CA SER A 748 11.69 -4.31 -24.68
C SER A 748 10.51 -3.92 -25.61
N PHE A 749 10.83 -3.29 -26.74
CA PHE A 749 9.85 -2.85 -27.73
C PHE A 749 9.31 -4.04 -28.55
N THR A 750 8.00 -4.11 -28.73
CA THR A 750 7.40 -5.12 -29.63
C THR A 750 7.29 -4.58 -31.06
N VAL A 751 8.27 -4.89 -31.92
CA VAL A 751 8.31 -4.41 -33.32
C VAL A 751 7.05 -4.83 -34.12
N ASN A 752 6.45 -5.98 -33.83
CA ASN A 752 5.21 -6.46 -34.47
C ASN A 752 3.95 -5.61 -34.13
N LEU A 753 4.04 -4.68 -33.18
CA LEU A 753 2.97 -3.73 -32.82
C LEU A 753 3.24 -2.31 -33.36
N ALA A 754 4.37 -2.09 -34.03
CA ALA A 754 4.70 -0.81 -34.63
C ALA A 754 3.60 -0.35 -35.61
N GLY A 755 3.11 0.88 -35.44
CA GLY A 755 2.08 1.48 -36.31
C GLY A 755 0.62 1.30 -35.89
N LYS A 756 0.31 0.52 -34.84
CA LYS A 756 -1.09 0.32 -34.39
C LYS A 756 -1.68 1.52 -33.62
N SER A 757 -0.84 2.38 -33.06
CA SER A 757 -1.25 3.47 -32.14
C SER A 757 -0.91 4.89 -32.63
N ALA A 758 0.01 5.01 -33.61
CA ALA A 758 0.53 6.27 -34.16
C ALA A 758 1.05 6.04 -35.60
N GLY A 759 1.06 7.10 -36.42
CA GLY A 759 1.29 7.01 -37.87
C GLY A 759 2.66 6.45 -38.27
N THR A 760 2.70 5.63 -39.32
CA THR A 760 3.90 4.97 -39.86
C THR A 760 4.53 5.76 -41.01
N MET A 761 4.85 7.05 -40.80
CA MET A 761 5.31 7.93 -41.88
C MET A 761 6.55 7.41 -42.63
N PHE A 762 7.44 6.69 -41.93
CA PHE A 762 8.70 6.15 -42.45
C PHE A 762 8.78 4.61 -42.35
N GLY A 763 7.62 3.94 -42.30
CA GLY A 763 7.51 2.48 -42.19
C GLY A 763 7.15 1.96 -40.79
N PRO A 764 6.91 0.65 -40.64
CA PRO A 764 6.43 0.02 -39.40
C PRO A 764 7.59 -0.36 -38.45
N GLY A 765 8.32 0.65 -37.96
CA GLY A 765 9.42 0.48 -37.00
C GLY A 765 9.17 1.10 -35.63
N VAL A 766 10.17 1.02 -34.75
CA VAL A 766 10.20 1.74 -33.47
C VAL A 766 10.71 3.16 -33.73
N TYR A 767 9.92 4.16 -33.36
CA TYR A 767 10.23 5.58 -33.54
C TYR A 767 10.85 6.16 -32.26
N LEU A 768 12.05 6.71 -32.39
CA LEU A 768 12.71 7.50 -31.37
C LEU A 768 12.93 8.94 -31.89
N ALA A 769 13.06 9.90 -30.98
CA ALA A 769 13.29 11.29 -31.32
C ALA A 769 14.51 11.84 -30.58
N GLU A 770 15.20 12.81 -31.18
CA GLU A 770 16.24 13.57 -30.48
C GLU A 770 15.69 14.80 -29.74
N SER A 771 14.41 15.14 -29.93
CA SER A 771 13.76 16.28 -29.29
C SER A 771 12.79 15.81 -28.22
N SER A 772 12.92 16.37 -27.03
CA SER A 772 12.00 16.13 -25.91
C SER A 772 10.57 16.55 -26.25
N THR A 773 10.39 17.65 -26.98
CA THR A 773 9.05 18.08 -27.42
C THR A 773 8.39 17.08 -28.35
N LYS A 774 9.14 16.45 -29.27
CA LYS A 774 8.56 15.44 -30.16
C LYS A 774 8.17 14.18 -29.39
N ALA A 775 9.00 13.77 -28.43
CA ALA A 775 8.65 12.67 -27.54
C ALA A 775 7.38 13.00 -26.73
N ASP A 776 7.27 14.20 -26.15
CA ASP A 776 6.10 14.65 -25.37
C ASP A 776 4.77 14.56 -26.14
N GLU A 777 4.75 14.73 -27.48
CA GLU A 777 3.53 14.57 -28.28
C GLU A 777 2.88 13.18 -28.17
N TYR A 778 3.69 12.17 -27.84
CA TYR A 778 3.25 10.79 -27.62
C TYR A 778 3.12 10.43 -26.14
N ALA A 779 3.65 11.27 -25.25
CA ALA A 779 3.58 11.04 -23.82
C ALA A 779 2.17 11.25 -23.30
N ARG A 780 1.77 10.40 -22.34
CA ARG A 780 0.50 10.50 -21.63
C ARG A 780 0.74 10.24 -20.16
N ASP A 781 -0.21 10.63 -19.32
CA ASP A 781 -0.29 10.22 -17.93
C ASP A 781 -1.07 8.91 -17.77
N ASP A 782 -0.99 8.32 -16.57
CA ASP A 782 -1.83 7.18 -16.17
C ASP A 782 -3.12 7.71 -15.51
N VAL A 783 -4.22 7.70 -16.26
CA VAL A 783 -5.50 8.30 -15.86
C VAL A 783 -6.02 7.73 -14.53
N GLY A 784 -6.39 8.62 -13.60
CA GLY A 784 -7.15 8.31 -12.39
C GLY A 784 -6.37 7.68 -11.24
N GLY A 785 -5.03 7.60 -11.30
CA GLY A 785 -4.19 7.04 -10.24
C GLY A 785 -3.53 8.08 -9.32
N GLU A 786 -2.72 7.61 -8.36
CA GLU A 786 -1.89 8.46 -7.46
C GLU A 786 -0.80 9.28 -8.19
N TYR A 787 -0.59 9.03 -9.48
CA TYR A 787 0.42 9.68 -10.33
C TYR A 787 -0.19 10.50 -11.46
N ASP A 788 -1.43 10.96 -11.28
CA ASP A 788 -2.12 11.81 -12.23
C ASP A 788 -1.30 13.06 -12.58
N GLY A 789 -1.32 13.47 -13.85
CA GLY A 789 -0.49 14.57 -14.35
C GLY A 789 1.02 14.30 -14.44
N LEU A 790 1.46 13.04 -14.27
CA LEU A 790 2.84 12.62 -14.50
C LEU A 790 3.00 11.92 -15.84
N TYR A 791 3.88 12.45 -16.68
CA TYR A 791 4.16 11.94 -18.02
C TYR A 791 5.43 11.09 -18.02
N ALA A 792 5.59 10.22 -19.03
CA ALA A 792 6.78 9.39 -19.17
C ALA A 792 7.47 9.53 -20.53
N VAL A 793 8.80 9.51 -20.48
CA VAL A 793 9.66 9.36 -21.65
C VAL A 793 10.73 8.32 -21.35
N LEU A 794 10.96 7.41 -22.30
CA LEU A 794 12.11 6.52 -22.24
C LEU A 794 13.33 7.21 -22.82
N VAL A 795 14.48 7.04 -22.17
CA VAL A 795 15.79 7.43 -22.70
C VAL A 795 16.52 6.16 -23.10
N CYS A 796 16.51 5.89 -24.40
CA CYS A 796 16.97 4.64 -25.00
C CYS A 796 18.37 4.83 -25.58
N ARG A 797 19.26 3.88 -25.30
CA ARG A 797 20.54 3.76 -25.99
C ARG A 797 20.30 3.07 -27.33
N ALA A 798 20.67 3.72 -28.43
CA ALA A 798 20.41 3.25 -29.79
C ALA A 798 21.71 3.10 -30.58
N LEU A 799 21.77 2.07 -31.45
CA LEU A 799 22.85 1.83 -32.40
C LEU A 799 22.51 2.52 -33.74
N LEU A 800 23.13 3.66 -34.02
CA LEU A 800 22.79 4.43 -35.22
C LEU A 800 23.53 3.98 -36.47
N GLY A 801 24.78 3.50 -36.36
CA GLY A 801 25.62 3.19 -37.53
C GLY A 801 25.50 4.21 -38.66
N ARG A 802 25.28 3.71 -39.88
CA ARG A 802 24.91 4.48 -41.07
C ARG A 802 23.39 4.71 -41.11
N SER A 803 23.01 5.97 -41.34
CA SER A 803 21.60 6.38 -41.44
C SER A 803 21.15 6.44 -42.90
N TYR A 804 19.96 5.89 -43.20
CA TYR A 804 19.27 6.24 -44.43
C TYR A 804 18.47 7.53 -44.20
N VAL A 805 18.98 8.67 -44.69
CA VAL A 805 18.36 9.98 -44.50
C VAL A 805 17.32 10.26 -45.58
N THR A 806 16.09 10.59 -45.18
CA THR A 806 15.00 10.94 -46.09
C THR A 806 14.16 12.10 -45.56
N GLU A 807 13.71 12.96 -46.47
CA GLU A 807 12.76 14.06 -46.18
C GLU A 807 11.31 13.66 -46.54
N GLN A 808 11.14 12.55 -47.28
CA GLN A 808 9.89 12.08 -47.85
C GLN A 808 9.34 10.88 -47.07
N ALA A 809 8.01 10.86 -46.89
CA ALA A 809 7.30 9.73 -46.32
C ALA A 809 7.36 8.51 -47.25
N GLY A 810 7.40 7.31 -46.67
CA GLY A 810 7.50 6.05 -47.40
C GLY A 810 7.84 4.90 -46.47
N ASP A 811 7.74 3.67 -46.96
CA ASP A 811 8.29 2.51 -46.24
C ASP A 811 9.72 2.24 -46.73
N PHE A 812 10.66 2.30 -45.79
CA PHE A 812 12.08 2.12 -46.04
C PHE A 812 12.65 0.96 -45.21
N SER A 813 11.81 0.06 -44.69
CA SER A 813 12.24 -1.10 -43.91
C SER A 813 13.29 -1.93 -44.62
N ASP A 814 13.14 -2.15 -45.94
CA ASP A 814 14.05 -2.97 -46.74
C ASP A 814 15.49 -2.43 -46.78
N ARG A 815 15.65 -1.10 -46.70
CA ARG A 815 16.97 -0.46 -46.64
C ARG A 815 17.72 -0.81 -45.35
N VAL A 816 16.99 -1.08 -44.28
CA VAL A 816 17.56 -1.45 -42.98
C VAL A 816 17.70 -2.97 -42.87
N LEU A 817 16.65 -3.71 -43.20
CA LEU A 817 16.61 -5.17 -43.08
C LEU A 817 17.57 -5.89 -44.05
N SER A 818 17.93 -5.25 -45.18
CA SER A 818 18.98 -5.74 -46.08
C SER A 818 20.41 -5.55 -45.53
N GLY A 819 20.58 -4.75 -44.48
CA GLY A 819 21.89 -4.41 -43.91
C GLY A 819 22.63 -3.28 -44.63
N GLU A 820 22.00 -2.58 -45.58
CA GLU A 820 22.58 -1.40 -46.23
C GLU A 820 22.77 -0.25 -45.22
N PHE A 821 21.76 -0.04 -44.37
CA PHE A 821 21.74 0.95 -43.29
C PHE A 821 21.28 0.34 -41.97
N GLU A 822 21.57 1.01 -40.85
CA GLU A 822 21.19 0.54 -39.52
C GLU A 822 19.83 1.07 -39.05
N HIS A 823 19.41 2.22 -39.58
CA HIS A 823 18.12 2.84 -39.29
C HIS A 823 17.74 3.86 -40.38
N VAL A 824 16.49 4.33 -40.34
CA VAL A 824 15.99 5.43 -41.17
C VAL A 824 15.95 6.71 -40.34
N LEU A 825 16.48 7.80 -40.89
CA LEU A 825 16.37 9.15 -40.34
C LEU A 825 15.38 9.96 -41.17
N GLY A 826 14.20 10.21 -40.60
CA GLY A 826 13.21 11.10 -41.17
C GLY A 826 13.54 12.56 -40.83
N ASP A 827 14.15 13.30 -41.75
CA ASP A 827 14.57 14.68 -41.54
C ASP A 827 13.47 15.69 -41.91
N ARG A 828 12.38 15.69 -41.12
CA ARG A 828 11.29 16.66 -41.28
C ARG A 828 11.66 18.03 -40.74
N GLU A 829 12.75 18.15 -39.99
CA GLU A 829 13.30 19.44 -39.61
C GLU A 829 13.81 20.19 -40.84
N LYS A 830 14.58 19.53 -41.70
CA LYS A 830 15.01 20.12 -42.98
C LYS A 830 13.83 20.31 -43.95
N ALA A 831 12.92 19.34 -44.02
CA ALA A 831 11.82 19.37 -45.00
C ALA A 831 10.77 20.47 -44.70
N VAL A 832 10.35 20.62 -43.44
CA VAL A 832 9.23 21.50 -43.04
C VAL A 832 9.47 22.20 -41.68
N GLY A 833 10.70 22.19 -41.18
CA GLY A 833 11.08 22.86 -39.94
C GLY A 833 10.61 22.17 -38.66
N THR A 834 10.11 20.93 -38.70
CA THR A 834 9.62 20.19 -37.52
C THR A 834 10.76 19.44 -36.81
N PHE A 835 10.67 18.10 -36.71
CA PHE A 835 11.57 17.28 -35.93
C PHE A 835 12.29 16.23 -36.79
N ARG A 836 13.44 15.74 -36.32
CA ARG A 836 14.07 14.53 -36.85
C ARG A 836 13.61 13.33 -36.03
N GLU A 837 13.23 12.26 -36.71
CA GLU A 837 12.79 10.99 -36.10
C GLU A 837 13.68 9.85 -36.61
N PHE A 838 14.00 8.92 -35.72
CA PHE A 838 14.91 7.80 -35.96
C PHE A 838 14.12 6.49 -35.85
N ILE A 839 14.07 5.72 -36.94
CA ILE A 839 13.20 4.55 -37.07
C ILE A 839 14.04 3.29 -37.17
N PHE A 840 13.79 2.38 -36.23
CA PHE A 840 14.52 1.11 -36.11
C PHE A 840 13.62 -0.08 -36.41
N PHE A 841 14.17 -1.05 -37.13
CA PHE A 841 13.48 -2.29 -37.51
C PHE A 841 14.07 -3.53 -36.83
N HIS A 842 15.23 -3.38 -36.19
CA HIS A 842 15.82 -4.40 -35.32
C HIS A 842 15.65 -3.97 -33.86
N GLU A 843 14.88 -4.74 -33.10
CA GLU A 843 14.68 -4.51 -31.65
C GLU A 843 16.03 -4.42 -30.90
N ALA A 844 16.96 -5.33 -31.21
CA ALA A 844 18.29 -5.37 -30.59
C ALA A 844 19.16 -4.15 -30.89
N SER A 845 18.77 -3.24 -31.79
CA SER A 845 19.44 -1.96 -31.97
C SER A 845 19.12 -0.94 -30.89
N ILE A 846 18.17 -1.25 -29.99
CA ILE A 846 17.70 -0.37 -28.93
C ILE A 846 17.83 -1.07 -27.57
N TYR A 847 18.44 -0.39 -26.61
CA TYR A 847 18.39 -0.75 -25.21
C TYR A 847 17.62 0.32 -24.45
N PRO A 848 16.39 0.05 -23.98
CA PRO A 848 15.64 1.00 -23.17
C PRO A 848 16.27 1.09 -21.77
N GLU A 849 17.14 2.08 -21.58
CA GLU A 849 18.01 2.17 -20.41
C GLU A 849 17.32 2.88 -19.24
N TYR A 850 16.57 3.95 -19.51
CA TYR A 850 15.85 4.70 -18.48
C TYR A 850 14.38 4.93 -18.82
N ALA A 851 13.55 4.97 -17.79
CA ALA A 851 12.27 5.66 -17.80
C ALA A 851 12.39 6.95 -16.97
N VAL A 852 12.03 8.07 -17.57
CA VAL A 852 12.02 9.39 -16.93
C VAL A 852 10.58 9.83 -16.80
N PHE A 853 10.21 10.19 -15.58
CA PHE A 853 8.90 10.71 -15.25
C PHE A 853 8.99 12.20 -14.99
N TYR A 854 8.10 12.97 -15.60
CA TYR A 854 8.19 14.42 -15.61
C TYR A 854 6.83 15.08 -15.54
N ARG A 855 6.84 16.34 -15.09
CA ARG A 855 5.71 17.26 -15.17
C ARG A 855 5.94 18.28 -16.26
N ARG A 856 4.85 18.77 -16.83
CA ARG A 856 4.86 19.88 -17.79
C ARG A 856 4.77 21.19 -17.01
N GLU A 857 5.64 22.14 -17.30
CA GLU A 857 5.62 23.49 -16.75
C GLU A 857 5.27 24.50 -17.84
N LYS A 858 4.56 25.56 -17.45
CA LYS A 858 4.30 26.73 -18.26
C LYS A 858 4.25 27.98 -17.39
N ASP A 859 4.99 29.02 -17.78
CA ASP A 859 5.08 30.28 -17.04
C ASP A 859 5.52 30.08 -15.57
N GLY A 860 6.36 29.07 -15.33
CA GLY A 860 6.85 28.68 -14.00
C GLY A 860 5.84 27.92 -13.13
N GLN A 861 4.70 27.51 -13.68
CA GLN A 861 3.68 26.72 -12.99
C GLN A 861 3.53 25.34 -13.61
N ILE A 862 3.27 24.32 -12.79
CA ILE A 862 2.94 22.97 -13.27
C ILE A 862 1.58 23.04 -13.97
N LEU A 863 1.52 22.56 -15.21
CA LEU A 863 0.26 22.44 -15.94
C LEU A 863 -0.62 21.36 -15.27
N PRO A 864 -1.93 21.62 -15.09
CA PRO A 864 -2.84 20.59 -14.63
C PRO A 864 -2.98 19.47 -15.69
N PRO A 865 -3.48 18.29 -15.31
CA PRO A 865 -3.81 17.22 -16.26
C PRO A 865 -4.81 17.70 -17.34
N PRO A 866 -4.89 17.03 -18.50
CA PRO A 866 -5.83 17.39 -19.56
C PRO A 866 -7.28 17.29 -19.06
N PRO A 867 -8.21 18.18 -19.48
CA PRO A 867 -9.62 18.05 -19.17
C PRO A 867 -10.14 16.67 -19.59
N ARG A 868 -10.68 15.92 -18.63
CA ARG A 868 -11.28 14.61 -18.90
C ARG A 868 -12.70 14.85 -19.41
N MET A 869 -13.14 14.10 -20.43
CA MET A 869 -14.57 14.10 -20.75
C MET A 869 -15.31 13.55 -19.54
N GLU A 870 -16.15 14.37 -18.91
CA GLU A 870 -17.16 13.88 -17.97
C GLU A 870 -17.95 12.79 -18.70
N ALA A 871 -18.08 11.61 -18.08
CA ALA A 871 -19.08 10.67 -18.54
C ALA A 871 -20.42 11.43 -18.55
N PRO A 872 -21.17 11.42 -19.66
CA PRO A 872 -22.42 12.17 -19.72
C PRO A 872 -23.28 11.76 -18.54
N ALA A 873 -23.82 12.76 -17.82
CA ALA A 873 -24.83 12.51 -16.80
C ALA A 873 -25.90 11.62 -17.42
N MET A 874 -26.16 10.45 -16.83
CA MET A 874 -27.28 9.63 -17.26
C MET A 874 -28.55 10.47 -17.08
N GLU A 875 -29.07 11.01 -18.17
CA GLU A 875 -30.43 11.52 -18.21
C GLU A 875 -31.33 10.36 -17.75
N ARG A 876 -32.09 10.62 -16.69
CA ARG A 876 -33.16 9.72 -16.26
C ARG A 876 -34.03 9.47 -17.48
N MET A 877 -34.09 8.23 -17.95
CA MET A 877 -35.17 7.83 -18.85
C MET A 877 -36.46 7.92 -18.05
N GLU A 878 -37.11 9.07 -18.12
CA GLU A 878 -38.50 9.24 -17.76
C GLU A 878 -39.34 8.40 -18.73
N GLY A 879 -40.08 7.46 -18.14
CA GLY A 879 -41.38 6.93 -18.59
C GLY A 879 -41.59 6.65 -20.07
N VAL A 880 -41.77 5.37 -20.38
CA VAL A 880 -42.79 4.97 -21.36
C VAL A 880 -43.65 3.89 -20.70
N GLU A 881 -44.96 4.12 -20.72
CA GLU A 881 -46.07 3.38 -20.09
C GLU A 881 -46.07 1.86 -20.27
#